data_AF-A0A1W9RR91-F1
#
_entry.id   AF-A0A1W9RR91-F1
#
_cell.length_a   1.000
_cell.length_b   1.000
_cell.length_c   1.000
_cell.angle_alpha   90.00
_cell.angle_beta   90.00
_cell.angle_gamma   90.00
#
_symmetry.space_group_name_H-M   'P 1'
#
loop_
_entity.id
_entity.type
_entity.pdbx_description
1 polymer ?
#
loop_
_entity_poly.entity_id
_entity_poly.type
_entity_poly.pdbx_seq_one_letter_code
_entity_poly.pdbx_strand_id
1 'polypeptide(L)'
;MRWFLDKSFWEEKFTVEKEALDFISLLIEREGRVCTARELAEEVVKLFLKKGEWISEEYKDSKVFSCNAVYREGDKIIVFKKIKGGSKVEPIFGIVKQVENHKNFPFSTHDGRKEFLKKCDIIKVVFPDGEWREYVCNSPSYIGIKQNYLTPKEIVDKFENTILNKVDSALSSDERFSKTEKKKWALTPPREIVNTLTDEQVSCGFIKITSGLNAMLVFYKYTNEVPFTTYGGYIINGFIDWENKRIYGDEIKEWYKENNLIQGDRIHIVAPEKKDKYLTIYTTLERKQIDISKTSDKNQKERVHLRHKIYRLFRGEGKFLHIKEIQNQLVSRLKKEIHLETIYYILYSNSHLFVRIKPKINIWGLLAWRETDKKNSVDVVSLLLAIKEDDLVYKILEYRGIFMTIKEIAKEISEYFHINKKEIIESMFVDFNDSRFLRDKHGRLGLRVWVEEWDRNLKFIRDSLKRIEELEIGRDTKEKSLKLIMKEIADLIREKEVKRRELLEIKNKEQTLSDEINNLERQLEEIAPPFSSYKRNIYKIKIEKIEVFLGYIAVGLYISIYPDKSIGGIISAFLILLLLSRFMWSLFKRGFSLTSEFYKLRKEKFQICEKIEERKLSREKLLEKIHKINRDIENLENNIKNKIENRLILENTLQKINSGLTSFNKPNLFNEKVKYEKFLNDIVNLKEGSLDGESG
;
A
#
# COMPACT_ATOMS: atom_id res chain seq x y z
N MET A 1 -32.59 69.07 -54.24
CA MET A 1 -33.99 68.74 -54.59
C MET A 1 -34.51 67.76 -53.54
N ARG A 2 -35.48 68.11 -52.69
CA ARG A 2 -35.98 67.20 -51.63
C ARG A 2 -36.96 66.19 -52.25
N TRP A 3 -36.54 64.93 -52.31
CA TRP A 3 -37.35 63.76 -52.70
C TRP A 3 -38.42 63.41 -51.66
N PHE A 4 -39.62 63.97 -51.81
CA PHE A 4 -40.75 63.53 -50.98
C PHE A 4 -41.17 62.11 -51.37
N LEU A 5 -41.16 61.18 -50.42
CA LEU A 5 -41.53 59.79 -50.64
C LEU A 5 -43.06 59.71 -50.67
N ASP A 6 -43.69 59.30 -51.77
CA ASP A 6 -45.13 59.00 -51.73
C ASP A 6 -45.39 57.85 -50.74
N LYS A 7 -46.60 57.76 -50.19
CA LYS A 7 -47.08 56.63 -49.40
C LYS A 7 -46.85 55.31 -50.16
N SER A 8 -46.97 55.28 -51.49
CA SER A 8 -46.68 54.11 -52.32
C SER A 8 -45.19 53.87 -52.62
N PHE A 9 -44.30 54.79 -52.26
CA PHE A 9 -42.87 54.73 -52.65
C PHE A 9 -42.19 53.43 -52.21
N TRP A 10 -42.39 53.00 -50.97
CA TRP A 10 -41.74 51.78 -50.47
C TRP A 10 -42.22 50.52 -51.19
N GLU A 11 -43.49 50.50 -51.61
CA GLU A 11 -44.10 49.36 -52.29
C GLU A 11 -43.73 49.33 -53.78
N GLU A 12 -43.80 50.47 -54.48
CA GLU A 12 -43.63 50.54 -55.93
C GLU A 12 -42.22 50.90 -56.39
N LYS A 13 -41.48 51.71 -55.62
CA LYS A 13 -40.25 52.38 -56.07
C LYS A 13 -39.00 52.04 -55.29
N PHE A 14 -39.11 51.61 -54.03
CA PHE A 14 -37.94 51.18 -53.27
C PHE A 14 -37.43 49.84 -53.79
N THR A 15 -36.17 49.81 -54.21
CA THR A 15 -35.45 48.63 -54.68
C THR A 15 -34.13 48.50 -53.93
N VAL A 16 -33.74 47.28 -53.59
CA VAL A 16 -32.43 47.02 -52.99
C VAL A 16 -31.40 47.00 -54.11
N GLU A 17 -30.63 48.08 -54.22
CA GLU A 17 -29.60 48.23 -55.25
C GLU A 17 -28.37 47.37 -54.96
N LYS A 18 -27.57 47.08 -56.00
CA LYS A 18 -26.34 46.28 -55.88
C LYS A 18 -25.36 46.87 -54.85
N GLU A 19 -25.21 48.20 -54.81
CA GLU A 19 -24.38 48.91 -53.83
C GLU A 19 -24.77 48.58 -52.38
N ALA A 20 -26.07 48.41 -52.12
CA ALA A 20 -26.57 48.06 -50.79
C ALA A 20 -26.25 46.61 -50.42
N LEU A 21 -26.33 45.69 -51.39
CA LEU A 21 -25.91 44.29 -51.20
C LEU A 21 -24.39 44.19 -50.99
N ASP A 22 -23.60 44.98 -51.72
CA ASP A 22 -22.14 45.05 -51.55
C ASP A 22 -21.78 45.56 -50.15
N PHE A 23 -22.47 46.58 -49.65
CA PHE A 23 -22.29 47.07 -48.29
C PHE A 23 -22.70 46.03 -47.24
N ILE A 24 -23.84 45.35 -47.43
CA ILE A 24 -24.29 44.28 -46.53
C ILE A 24 -23.25 43.16 -46.46
N SER A 25 -22.66 42.78 -47.60
CA SER A 25 -21.59 41.77 -47.66
C SER A 25 -20.40 42.18 -46.79
N LEU A 26 -19.90 43.40 -46.95
CA LEU A 26 -18.80 43.94 -46.16
C LEU A 26 -19.14 44.05 -44.67
N LEU A 27 -20.39 44.38 -44.34
CA LEU A 27 -20.85 44.46 -42.96
C LEU A 27 -20.84 43.08 -42.29
N ILE A 28 -21.42 42.05 -42.92
CA ILE A 28 -21.41 40.68 -42.38
C ILE A 28 -19.97 40.17 -42.22
N GLU A 29 -19.10 40.50 -43.18
CA GLU A 29 -17.68 40.14 -43.14
C GLU A 29 -16.94 40.79 -41.97
N ARG A 30 -17.15 42.11 -41.76
CA ARG A 30 -16.53 42.87 -40.68
C ARG A 30 -17.00 42.41 -39.30
N GLU A 31 -18.30 42.18 -39.15
CA GLU A 31 -18.92 41.78 -37.89
C GLU A 31 -18.64 40.32 -37.52
N GLY A 32 -18.26 39.48 -38.49
CA GLY A 32 -17.89 38.08 -38.27
C GLY A 32 -19.00 37.23 -37.64
N ARG A 33 -20.27 37.63 -37.83
CA ARG A 33 -21.44 36.98 -37.24
C ARG A 33 -22.59 36.93 -38.23
N VAL A 34 -23.56 36.07 -37.95
CA VAL A 34 -24.85 36.10 -38.65
C VAL A 34 -25.66 37.35 -38.27
N CYS A 35 -26.29 37.97 -39.26
CA CYS A 35 -27.12 39.16 -39.08
C CYS A 35 -28.59 38.82 -39.33
N THR A 36 -29.50 39.46 -38.59
CA THR A 36 -30.95 39.33 -38.83
C THR A 36 -31.36 40.12 -40.07
N ALA A 37 -32.40 39.68 -40.78
CA ALA A 37 -32.95 40.42 -41.92
C ALA A 37 -33.33 41.86 -41.55
N ARG A 38 -33.72 42.09 -40.29
CA ARG A 38 -34.03 43.40 -39.74
C ARG A 38 -32.80 44.29 -39.62
N GLU A 39 -31.71 43.81 -39.00
CA GLU A 39 -30.45 44.57 -38.90
C GLU A 39 -29.97 45.00 -40.29
N LEU A 40 -30.02 44.08 -41.26
CA LEU A 40 -29.62 44.38 -42.64
C LEU A 40 -30.57 45.38 -43.31
N ALA A 41 -31.88 45.27 -43.09
CA ALA A 41 -32.86 46.21 -43.63
C ALA A 41 -32.69 47.63 -43.07
N GLU A 42 -32.37 47.77 -41.78
CA GLU A 42 -32.06 49.08 -41.16
C GLU A 42 -30.84 49.73 -41.83
N GLU A 43 -29.79 48.96 -42.11
CA GLU A 43 -28.59 49.45 -42.80
C GLU A 43 -28.87 49.85 -44.26
N VAL A 44 -29.68 49.07 -44.99
CA VAL A 44 -30.08 49.42 -46.37
C VAL A 44 -30.86 50.75 -46.39
N VAL A 45 -31.75 50.98 -45.41
CA VAL A 45 -32.49 52.24 -45.32
C VAL A 45 -31.57 53.41 -45.00
N LYS A 46 -30.58 53.23 -44.11
CA LYS A 46 -29.58 54.28 -43.82
C LYS A 46 -28.77 54.65 -45.06
N LEU A 47 -28.31 53.66 -45.82
CA LEU A 47 -27.58 53.90 -47.08
C LEU A 47 -28.44 54.69 -48.08
N PHE A 48 -29.70 54.29 -48.24
CA PHE A 48 -30.64 54.99 -49.11
C PHE A 48 -30.82 56.46 -48.69
N LEU A 49 -31.02 56.72 -47.39
CA LEU A 49 -31.16 58.08 -46.87
C LEU A 49 -29.87 58.90 -47.00
N LYS A 50 -28.70 58.27 -46.85
CA LYS A 50 -27.39 58.90 -47.08
C LYS A 50 -27.18 59.28 -48.55
N LYS A 51 -27.53 58.41 -49.49
CA LYS A 51 -27.45 58.67 -50.93
C LYS A 51 -28.34 59.83 -51.35
N GLY A 52 -29.50 60.00 -50.70
CA GLY A 52 -30.38 61.14 -50.91
C GLY A 52 -30.02 62.41 -50.14
N GLU A 53 -28.88 62.43 -49.41
CA GLU A 53 -28.43 63.54 -48.55
C GLU A 53 -29.43 63.91 -47.43
N TRP A 54 -30.24 62.96 -46.96
CA TRP A 54 -31.25 63.21 -45.92
C TRP A 54 -30.72 63.04 -44.51
N ILE A 55 -29.66 62.24 -44.32
CA ILE A 55 -29.08 61.95 -43.02
C ILE A 55 -27.72 62.63 -42.90
N SER A 56 -27.56 63.47 -41.88
CA SER A 56 -26.26 64.07 -41.56
C SER A 56 -25.39 63.08 -40.77
N GLU A 57 -24.09 63.35 -40.69
CA GLU A 57 -23.13 62.52 -39.95
C GLU A 57 -23.53 62.36 -38.47
N GLU A 58 -24.20 63.37 -37.90
CA GLU A 58 -24.72 63.32 -36.53
C GLU A 58 -25.77 62.21 -36.35
N TYR A 59 -26.54 61.87 -37.36
CA TYR A 59 -27.63 60.89 -37.27
C TYR A 59 -27.29 59.53 -37.88
N LYS A 60 -26.03 59.27 -38.25
CA LYS A 60 -25.61 58.01 -38.91
C LYS A 60 -25.97 56.73 -38.16
N ASP A 61 -26.00 56.78 -36.83
CA ASP A 61 -26.31 55.64 -35.97
C ASP A 61 -27.81 55.51 -35.65
N SER A 62 -28.67 56.25 -36.35
CA SER A 62 -30.11 56.28 -36.06
C SER A 62 -30.81 54.97 -36.44
N LYS A 63 -31.65 54.45 -35.55
CA LYS A 63 -32.48 53.26 -35.81
C LYS A 63 -33.77 53.66 -36.51
N VAL A 64 -34.23 52.90 -37.50
CA VAL A 64 -35.57 53.12 -38.07
C VAL A 64 -36.62 52.73 -37.04
N PHE A 65 -37.62 53.60 -36.81
CA PHE A 65 -38.64 53.36 -35.81
C PHE A 65 -39.49 52.11 -36.13
N SER A 66 -39.75 51.28 -35.12
CA SER A 66 -40.64 50.11 -35.15
C SER A 66 -41.34 49.94 -33.80
N CYS A 67 -42.61 49.53 -33.82
CA CYS A 67 -43.37 49.25 -32.60
C CYS A 67 -42.90 47.98 -31.87
N ASN A 68 -42.08 47.14 -32.51
CA ASN A 68 -41.61 45.86 -31.99
C ASN A 68 -40.13 45.92 -31.53
N ALA A 69 -39.50 47.09 -31.62
CA ALA A 69 -38.12 47.31 -31.21
C ALA A 69 -38.05 47.94 -29.81
N VAL A 70 -36.95 47.65 -29.11
CA VAL A 70 -36.62 48.24 -27.80
C VAL A 70 -35.70 49.43 -28.01
N TYR A 71 -36.03 50.56 -27.39
CA TYR A 71 -35.25 51.80 -27.47
C TYR A 71 -34.72 52.19 -26.09
N ARG A 72 -33.61 52.93 -26.08
CA ARG A 72 -33.00 53.49 -24.87
C ARG A 72 -32.97 55.01 -24.94
N GLU A 73 -32.91 55.66 -23.78
CA GLU A 73 -32.63 57.10 -23.74
C GLU A 73 -31.28 57.39 -24.42
N GLY A 74 -31.26 58.41 -25.27
CA GLY A 74 -30.15 58.76 -26.15
C GLY A 74 -30.17 58.08 -27.52
N ASP A 75 -31.01 57.06 -27.75
CA ASP A 75 -31.12 56.44 -29.07
C ASP A 75 -31.60 57.47 -30.10
N LYS A 76 -30.89 57.57 -31.22
CA LYS A 76 -31.32 58.35 -32.38
C LYS A 76 -32.27 57.50 -33.20
N ILE A 77 -33.38 58.06 -33.64
CA ILE A 77 -34.39 57.32 -34.40
C ILE A 77 -34.82 58.06 -35.66
N ILE A 78 -35.22 57.30 -36.66
CA ILE A 78 -35.76 57.79 -37.93
C ILE A 78 -37.26 57.51 -37.94
N VAL A 79 -38.08 58.55 -38.04
CA VAL A 79 -39.55 58.50 -38.14
C VAL A 79 -39.98 59.19 -39.43
N PHE A 80 -41.09 58.78 -40.04
CA PHE A 80 -41.58 59.38 -41.29
C PHE A 80 -42.86 60.22 -41.06
N LYS A 81 -42.85 61.50 -41.42
CA LYS A 81 -43.95 62.47 -41.25
C LYS A 81 -44.74 62.67 -42.55
N LYS A 82 -46.06 62.84 -42.46
CA LYS A 82 -46.93 63.21 -43.60
C LYS A 82 -46.94 64.74 -43.77
N ILE A 83 -46.85 65.21 -45.01
CA ILE A 83 -46.96 66.64 -45.31
C ILE A 83 -48.45 67.01 -45.46
N LYS A 84 -48.87 68.15 -44.90
CA LYS A 84 -50.27 68.62 -44.98
C LYS A 84 -50.73 68.69 -46.44
N GLY A 85 -51.79 67.95 -46.78
CA GLY A 85 -52.49 68.04 -48.07
C GLY A 85 -52.12 67.00 -49.15
N GLY A 86 -51.40 65.91 -48.85
CA GLY A 86 -51.12 64.89 -49.88
C GLY A 86 -50.56 63.54 -49.39
N SER A 87 -50.29 62.64 -50.34
CA SER A 87 -49.74 61.28 -50.14
C SER A 87 -48.25 61.25 -49.79
N LYS A 88 -47.57 62.40 -49.76
CA LYS A 88 -46.12 62.55 -49.58
C LYS A 88 -45.68 62.50 -48.11
N VAL A 89 -44.55 61.84 -47.86
CA VAL A 89 -43.88 61.70 -46.55
C VAL A 89 -42.41 62.10 -46.60
N GLU A 90 -41.88 62.56 -45.47
CA GLU A 90 -40.46 62.92 -45.28
C GLU A 90 -39.88 62.23 -44.03
N PRO A 91 -38.62 61.76 -44.06
CA PRO A 91 -37.92 61.27 -42.88
C PRO A 91 -37.59 62.43 -41.93
N ILE A 92 -37.73 62.18 -40.64
CA ILE A 92 -37.40 63.08 -39.56
C ILE A 92 -36.60 62.31 -38.53
N PHE A 93 -35.52 62.93 -38.08
CA PHE A 93 -34.58 62.37 -37.12
C PHE A 93 -34.90 62.91 -35.75
N GLY A 94 -35.07 62.03 -34.77
CA GLY A 94 -35.35 62.40 -33.39
C GLY A 94 -34.40 61.69 -32.43
N ILE A 95 -34.31 62.21 -31.21
CA ILE A 95 -33.55 61.62 -30.13
C ILE A 95 -34.53 61.19 -29.04
N VAL A 96 -34.46 59.92 -28.64
CA VAL A 96 -35.21 59.42 -27.49
C VAL A 96 -34.68 60.10 -26.23
N LYS A 97 -35.49 60.96 -25.62
CA LYS A 97 -35.14 61.70 -24.39
C LYS A 97 -35.58 61.01 -23.12
N GLN A 98 -36.57 60.12 -23.21
CA GLN A 98 -37.04 59.39 -22.04
C GLN A 98 -37.69 58.11 -22.52
N VAL A 99 -37.44 57.02 -21.82
CA VAL A 99 -38.15 55.75 -21.98
C VAL A 99 -38.93 55.52 -20.69
N GLU A 100 -40.24 55.71 -20.75
CA GLU A 100 -41.13 55.46 -19.62
C GLU A 100 -41.65 54.04 -19.69
N ASN A 101 -41.33 53.27 -18.65
CA ASN A 101 -41.89 51.95 -18.42
C ASN A 101 -43.06 52.10 -17.44
N HIS A 102 -44.30 52.10 -17.95
CA HIS A 102 -45.47 52.49 -17.13
C HIS A 102 -45.87 51.39 -16.13
N LYS A 103 -45.29 51.42 -14.92
CA LYS A 103 -45.91 50.79 -13.74
C LYS A 103 -46.83 51.72 -12.96
N ASN A 104 -46.63 53.04 -12.94
CA ASN A 104 -47.39 53.99 -12.09
C ASN A 104 -47.68 55.35 -12.75
N PHE A 105 -48.86 55.56 -13.32
CA PHE A 105 -49.37 56.90 -13.70
C PHE A 105 -50.85 57.05 -13.31
N PRO A 106 -51.30 58.20 -12.75
CA PRO A 106 -52.69 58.38 -12.33
C PRO A 106 -53.48 59.12 -13.41
N PHE A 107 -54.33 58.42 -14.16
CA PHE A 107 -55.42 59.04 -14.92
C PHE A 107 -56.70 58.20 -14.85
N SER A 108 -57.84 58.89 -14.92
CA SER A 108 -59.20 58.37 -14.80
C SER A 108 -59.86 58.11 -16.16
N THR A 109 -60.70 57.05 -16.17
CA THR A 109 -61.68 56.59 -17.18
C THR A 109 -61.26 55.60 -18.30
N HIS A 110 -62.03 54.51 -18.36
CA HIS A 110 -62.06 53.29 -19.21
C HIS A 110 -61.04 52.16 -18.99
N ASP A 111 -61.53 51.05 -18.40
CA ASP A 111 -60.78 49.92 -17.85
C ASP A 111 -60.03 49.01 -18.85
N GLY A 112 -60.28 49.10 -20.16
CA GLY A 112 -59.52 48.31 -21.16
C GLY A 112 -58.14 48.88 -21.51
N ARG A 113 -57.95 50.21 -21.37
CA ARG A 113 -56.73 50.91 -21.80
C ARG A 113 -55.59 50.78 -20.78
N LYS A 114 -55.93 50.55 -19.50
CA LYS A 114 -54.98 50.44 -18.37
C LYS A 114 -54.13 49.17 -18.40
N GLU A 115 -54.71 48.03 -18.78
CA GLU A 115 -53.99 46.75 -18.76
C GLU A 115 -53.04 46.59 -19.96
N PHE A 116 -53.42 47.21 -21.07
CA PHE A 116 -52.66 47.25 -22.31
C PHE A 116 -51.38 48.10 -22.18
N LEU A 117 -51.49 49.32 -21.62
CA LEU A 117 -50.35 50.24 -21.47
C LEU A 117 -49.31 49.77 -20.45
N LYS A 118 -49.66 48.85 -19.53
CA LYS A 118 -48.72 48.21 -18.59
C LYS A 118 -47.72 47.24 -19.26
N LYS A 119 -47.97 46.83 -20.50
CA LYS A 119 -47.15 45.87 -21.26
C LYS A 119 -46.31 46.54 -22.37
N CYS A 120 -46.37 47.87 -22.48
CA CYS A 120 -45.75 48.62 -23.56
C CYS A 120 -44.75 49.63 -22.99
N ASP A 121 -43.70 49.94 -23.75
CA ASP A 121 -42.80 51.05 -23.44
C ASP A 121 -43.30 52.32 -24.14
N ILE A 122 -43.31 53.46 -23.46
CA ILE A 122 -43.57 54.76 -24.10
C ILE A 122 -42.25 55.51 -24.22
N ILE A 123 -41.87 55.87 -25.44
CA ILE A 123 -40.67 56.66 -25.70
C ILE A 123 -41.07 58.10 -26.00
N LYS A 124 -40.45 59.04 -25.29
CA LYS A 124 -40.52 60.47 -25.61
C LYS A 124 -39.35 60.81 -26.51
N VAL A 125 -39.65 61.31 -27.71
CA VAL A 125 -38.69 61.64 -28.75
C VAL A 125 -38.73 63.13 -28.97
N VAL A 126 -37.56 63.78 -28.88
CA VAL A 126 -37.39 65.19 -29.20
C VAL A 126 -36.87 65.32 -30.63
N PHE A 127 -37.50 66.20 -31.38
CA PHE A 127 -37.14 66.50 -32.77
C PHE A 127 -36.38 67.84 -32.87
N PRO A 128 -35.67 68.09 -33.98
CA PRO A 128 -34.89 69.31 -34.20
C PRO A 128 -35.70 70.61 -34.16
N ASP A 129 -37.02 70.53 -34.35
CA ASP A 129 -37.96 71.66 -34.21
C ASP A 129 -38.25 72.02 -32.74
N GLY A 130 -37.67 71.30 -31.78
CA GLY A 130 -37.88 71.49 -30.35
C GLY A 130 -39.17 70.85 -29.82
N GLU A 131 -39.98 70.24 -30.69
CA GLU A 131 -41.17 69.52 -30.28
C GLU A 131 -40.80 68.13 -29.75
N TRP A 132 -41.42 67.75 -28.62
CA TRP A 132 -41.34 66.38 -28.11
C TRP A 132 -42.64 65.62 -28.40
N ARG A 133 -42.51 64.31 -28.64
CA ARG A 133 -43.62 63.43 -29.01
C ARG A 133 -43.48 62.08 -28.34
N GLU A 134 -44.62 61.44 -28.05
CA GLU A 134 -44.65 60.11 -27.44
C GLU A 134 -44.98 59.04 -28.49
N TYR A 135 -44.22 57.94 -28.45
CA TYR A 135 -44.43 56.76 -29.28
C TYR A 135 -44.51 55.52 -28.40
N VAL A 136 -45.41 54.59 -28.75
CA VAL A 136 -45.58 53.32 -28.02
C VAL A 136 -44.76 52.23 -28.72
N CYS A 137 -43.98 51.48 -27.95
CA CYS A 137 -43.11 50.39 -28.38
C CYS A 137 -43.42 49.11 -27.57
N ASN A 138 -42.91 47.97 -28.02
CA ASN A 138 -43.21 46.65 -27.46
C ASN A 138 -44.71 46.32 -27.42
N SER A 139 -45.44 46.70 -28.48
CA SER A 139 -46.88 46.50 -28.53
C SER A 139 -47.38 46.15 -29.93
N PRO A 140 -48.13 45.05 -30.12
CA PRO A 140 -48.61 44.67 -31.44
C PRO A 140 -49.75 45.55 -31.97
N SER A 141 -50.39 46.41 -31.15
CA SER A 141 -51.73 46.93 -31.52
C SER A 141 -52.16 48.28 -30.89
N TYR A 142 -51.35 49.37 -30.88
CA TYR A 142 -51.88 50.68 -30.38
C TYR A 142 -51.27 51.98 -30.94
N ILE A 143 -52.05 53.06 -30.76
CA ILE A 143 -52.10 54.34 -31.48
C ILE A 143 -51.47 55.49 -30.66
N GLY A 144 -50.62 56.31 -31.29
CA GLY A 144 -50.27 57.65 -30.79
C GLY A 144 -51.19 58.74 -31.38
N ILE A 145 -51.52 59.76 -30.56
CA ILE A 145 -52.46 60.86 -30.89
C ILE A 145 -51.70 62.05 -31.54
N LYS A 146 -51.91 62.31 -32.84
CA LYS A 146 -52.04 63.63 -33.54
C LYS A 146 -51.83 63.52 -35.08
N GLN A 147 -52.59 64.31 -35.83
CA GLN A 147 -53.01 64.15 -37.24
C GLN A 147 -51.98 64.38 -38.39
N ASN A 148 -50.65 64.34 -38.19
CA ASN A 148 -49.70 64.63 -39.30
C ASN A 148 -48.56 63.60 -39.50
N TYR A 149 -48.63 62.40 -38.91
CA TYR A 149 -47.58 61.37 -39.02
C TYR A 149 -48.15 60.08 -39.61
N LEU A 150 -47.29 59.22 -40.17
CA LEU A 150 -47.71 57.84 -40.46
C LEU A 150 -48.11 57.16 -39.16
N THR A 151 -49.25 56.46 -39.16
CA THR A 151 -49.68 55.67 -38.01
C THR A 151 -48.65 54.58 -37.71
N PRO A 152 -48.51 54.11 -36.46
CA PRO A 152 -47.63 52.99 -36.13
C PRO A 152 -47.85 51.78 -37.03
N LYS A 153 -49.12 51.45 -37.35
CA LYS A 153 -49.47 50.41 -38.33
C LYS A 153 -48.91 50.70 -39.73
N GLU A 154 -49.05 51.92 -40.24
CA GLU A 154 -48.48 52.29 -41.55
C GLU A 154 -46.94 52.28 -41.56
N ILE A 155 -46.28 52.59 -40.43
CA ILE A 155 -44.81 52.51 -40.31
C ILE A 155 -44.36 51.05 -40.27
N VAL A 156 -45.07 50.21 -39.51
CA VAL A 156 -44.79 48.77 -39.37
C VAL A 156 -45.08 48.00 -40.65
N ASP A 157 -46.24 48.23 -41.28
CA ASP A 157 -46.58 47.60 -42.56
C ASP A 157 -45.53 47.95 -43.62
N LYS A 158 -45.06 49.21 -43.66
CA LYS A 158 -44.04 49.61 -44.65
C LYS A 158 -42.64 49.12 -44.33
N PHE A 159 -42.21 49.19 -43.07
CA PHE A 159 -40.86 48.79 -42.71
C PHE A 159 -40.73 47.26 -42.58
N GLU A 160 -41.64 46.63 -41.83
CA GLU A 160 -41.58 45.20 -41.52
C GLU A 160 -42.20 44.32 -42.62
N ASN A 161 -43.25 44.76 -43.32
CA ASN A 161 -43.86 43.96 -44.40
C ASN A 161 -43.37 44.32 -45.81
N THR A 162 -42.85 45.53 -46.04
CA THR A 162 -42.38 45.92 -47.40
C THR A 162 -40.87 45.96 -47.50
N ILE A 163 -40.18 46.76 -46.68
CA ILE A 163 -38.72 46.91 -46.77
C ILE A 163 -38.01 45.62 -46.36
N LEU A 164 -38.35 45.06 -45.18
CA LEU A 164 -37.74 43.83 -44.69
C LEU A 164 -37.96 42.67 -45.67
N ASN A 165 -39.17 42.52 -46.24
CA ASN A 165 -39.44 41.48 -47.23
C ASN A 165 -38.69 41.71 -48.54
N LYS A 166 -38.54 42.96 -49.00
CA LYS A 166 -37.73 43.27 -50.19
C LYS A 166 -36.24 42.99 -49.95
N VAL A 167 -35.72 43.27 -48.77
CA VAL A 167 -34.34 42.93 -48.37
C VAL A 167 -34.16 41.43 -48.22
N ASP A 168 -35.08 40.72 -47.56
CA ASP A 168 -35.05 39.26 -47.43
C ASP A 168 -35.14 38.58 -48.81
N SER A 169 -35.96 39.11 -49.72
CA SER A 169 -36.08 38.63 -51.10
C SER A 169 -34.80 38.90 -51.91
N ALA A 170 -34.23 40.11 -51.83
CA ALA A 170 -32.98 40.46 -52.52
C ALA A 170 -31.77 39.66 -52.01
N LEU A 171 -31.71 39.39 -50.71
CA LEU A 171 -30.70 38.50 -50.13
C LEU A 171 -30.92 37.04 -50.53
N SER A 172 -32.18 36.61 -50.72
CA SER A 172 -32.49 35.24 -51.18
C SER A 172 -32.12 35.02 -52.64
N SER A 173 -32.14 36.08 -53.47
CA SER A 173 -31.82 36.00 -54.89
C SER A 173 -30.33 36.25 -55.21
N ASP A 174 -29.54 36.75 -54.26
CA ASP A 174 -28.11 36.97 -54.41
C ASP A 174 -27.29 35.80 -53.84
N GLU A 175 -26.51 35.13 -54.70
CA GLU A 175 -25.76 33.91 -54.38
C GLU A 175 -24.74 34.09 -53.24
N ARG A 176 -24.34 35.33 -52.94
CA ARG A 176 -23.39 35.64 -51.86
C ARG A 176 -23.97 35.44 -50.47
N PHE A 177 -25.29 35.34 -50.33
CA PHE A 177 -25.95 35.24 -49.05
C PHE A 177 -26.68 33.91 -48.88
N SER A 178 -26.66 33.39 -47.67
CA SER A 178 -27.34 32.16 -47.30
C SER A 178 -28.14 32.32 -46.02
N LYS A 179 -29.34 31.74 -46.01
CA LYS A 179 -30.24 31.76 -44.86
C LYS A 179 -29.93 30.60 -43.93
N THR A 180 -29.69 30.92 -42.66
CA THR A 180 -29.56 29.94 -41.58
C THR A 180 -30.92 29.59 -40.97
N GLU A 181 -31.00 28.53 -40.17
CA GLU A 181 -32.24 27.97 -39.58
C GLU A 181 -33.07 28.97 -38.75
N LYS A 182 -32.54 30.14 -38.36
CA LYS A 182 -33.21 31.15 -37.54
C LYS A 182 -33.62 32.42 -38.29
N LYS A 183 -33.83 32.38 -39.62
CA LYS A 183 -34.06 33.58 -40.46
C LYS A 183 -32.94 34.63 -40.31
N LYS A 184 -31.71 34.17 -40.09
CA LYS A 184 -30.50 35.01 -40.07
C LYS A 184 -29.68 34.75 -41.32
N TRP A 185 -29.10 35.81 -41.82
CA TRP A 185 -28.30 35.85 -43.03
C TRP A 185 -26.81 35.77 -42.70
N ALA A 186 -26.10 34.94 -43.46
CA ALA A 186 -24.66 34.80 -43.45
C ALA A 186 -24.15 34.94 -44.89
N LEU A 187 -22.85 35.18 -45.05
CA LEU A 187 -22.21 34.96 -46.35
C LEU A 187 -22.28 33.46 -46.70
N THR A 188 -22.59 33.16 -47.94
CA THR A 188 -22.52 31.81 -48.49
C THR A 188 -21.09 31.32 -48.33
N PRO A 189 -20.84 30.25 -47.56
CA PRO A 189 -19.48 29.78 -47.35
C PRO A 189 -18.94 29.26 -48.69
N PRO A 190 -17.67 29.56 -49.04
CA PRO A 190 -17.06 28.93 -50.19
C PRO A 190 -17.05 27.40 -50.01
N ARG A 191 -17.04 26.65 -51.11
CA ARG A 191 -16.86 25.18 -51.04
C ARG A 191 -15.47 24.79 -50.59
N GLU A 192 -14.49 25.63 -50.90
CA GLU A 192 -13.09 25.40 -50.59
C GLU A 192 -12.40 26.74 -50.39
N ILE A 193 -11.48 26.78 -49.43
CA ILE A 193 -10.53 27.88 -49.26
C ILE A 193 -9.12 27.35 -49.44
N VAL A 194 -8.25 28.24 -49.91
CA VAL A 194 -6.82 27.96 -50.04
C VAL A 194 -6.06 28.96 -49.18
N ASN A 195 -5.24 28.44 -48.27
CA ASN A 195 -4.40 29.26 -47.39
C ASN A 195 -2.93 29.01 -47.76
N THR A 196 -2.21 30.08 -48.09
CA THR A 196 -0.76 30.01 -48.35
C THR A 196 -0.04 30.28 -47.03
N LEU A 197 0.78 29.34 -46.58
CA LEU A 197 1.41 29.39 -45.27
C LEU A 197 2.59 30.37 -45.24
N THR A 198 2.60 31.24 -44.23
CA THR A 198 3.78 32.04 -43.85
C THR A 198 4.71 31.24 -42.94
N ASP A 199 5.95 31.71 -42.77
CA ASP A 199 6.90 31.09 -41.83
C ASP A 199 6.39 31.08 -40.38
N GLU A 200 5.72 32.17 -39.98
CA GLU A 200 5.06 32.26 -38.67
C GLU A 200 3.95 31.20 -38.51
N GLN A 201 3.15 30.96 -39.56
CA GLN A 201 2.11 29.93 -39.53
C GLN A 201 2.68 28.52 -39.37
N VAL A 202 3.78 28.21 -40.07
CA VAL A 202 4.45 26.90 -40.01
C VAL A 202 5.12 26.69 -38.64
N SER A 203 5.88 27.67 -38.16
CA SER A 203 6.63 27.59 -36.91
C SER A 203 5.73 27.57 -35.66
N CYS A 204 4.69 28.40 -35.64
CA CYS A 204 3.74 28.48 -34.53
C CYS A 204 2.59 27.46 -34.65
N GLY A 205 2.33 26.90 -35.83
CA GLY A 205 1.29 25.88 -36.03
C GLY A 205 -0.13 26.43 -36.00
N PHE A 206 -0.44 27.39 -36.87
CA PHE A 206 -1.79 27.95 -36.98
C PHE A 206 -2.26 28.17 -38.43
N ILE A 207 -3.58 28.24 -38.59
CA ILE A 207 -4.28 28.55 -39.83
C ILE A 207 -4.87 29.95 -39.70
N LYS A 208 -4.53 30.87 -40.60
CA LYS A 208 -5.12 32.21 -40.62
C LYS A 208 -6.59 32.15 -41.02
N ILE A 209 -7.47 32.81 -40.26
CA ILE A 209 -8.89 32.96 -40.59
C ILE A 209 -9.03 34.04 -41.66
N THR A 210 -9.17 33.59 -42.90
CA THR A 210 -9.54 34.44 -44.05
C THR A 210 -11.04 34.69 -44.06
N SER A 211 -11.53 35.62 -44.87
CA SER A 211 -12.96 35.90 -44.99
C SER A 211 -13.78 34.68 -45.41
N GLY A 212 -13.25 33.88 -46.34
CA GLY A 212 -13.84 32.60 -46.74
C GLY A 212 -13.88 31.57 -45.60
N LEU A 213 -12.81 31.46 -44.80
CA LEU A 213 -12.79 30.57 -43.63
C LEU A 213 -13.78 31.03 -42.58
N ASN A 214 -13.84 32.34 -42.31
CA ASN A 214 -14.78 32.93 -41.38
C ASN A 214 -16.23 32.59 -41.77
N ALA A 215 -16.58 32.73 -43.05
CA ALA A 215 -17.89 32.35 -43.56
C ALA A 215 -18.20 30.85 -43.33
N MET A 216 -17.22 29.96 -43.57
CA MET A 216 -17.36 28.54 -43.24
C MET A 216 -17.59 28.32 -41.73
N LEU A 217 -16.77 28.91 -40.86
CA LEU A 217 -16.85 28.73 -39.42
C LEU A 217 -18.22 29.17 -38.87
N VAL A 218 -18.69 30.34 -39.30
CA VAL A 218 -19.99 30.89 -38.90
C VAL A 218 -21.15 30.04 -39.44
N PHE A 219 -21.10 29.63 -40.71
CA PHE A 219 -22.16 28.85 -41.33
C PHE A 219 -22.31 27.45 -40.70
N TYR A 220 -21.20 26.78 -40.40
CA TYR A 220 -21.18 25.47 -39.73
C TYR A 220 -21.25 25.56 -38.19
N LYS A 221 -21.45 26.76 -37.64
CA LYS A 221 -21.67 27.02 -36.20
C LYS A 221 -20.50 26.57 -35.30
N TYR A 222 -19.26 26.66 -35.78
CA TYR A 222 -18.08 26.46 -34.92
C TYR A 222 -17.86 27.67 -34.03
N THR A 223 -17.70 27.46 -32.71
CA THR A 223 -17.60 28.54 -31.72
C THR A 223 -16.20 28.66 -31.13
N ASN A 224 -15.68 27.58 -30.54
CA ASN A 224 -14.38 27.58 -29.84
C ASN A 224 -13.39 26.59 -30.45
N GLU A 225 -13.89 25.54 -31.09
CA GLU A 225 -13.08 24.43 -31.62
C GLU A 225 -13.58 24.05 -33.01
N VAL A 226 -12.64 23.65 -33.86
CA VAL A 226 -12.85 23.19 -35.22
C VAL A 226 -12.13 21.86 -35.41
N PRO A 227 -12.85 20.74 -35.37
CA PRO A 227 -12.34 19.48 -35.87
C PRO A 227 -12.19 19.56 -37.40
N PHE A 228 -11.02 19.16 -37.90
CA PHE A 228 -10.76 18.95 -39.32
C PHE A 228 -10.54 17.47 -39.60
N THR A 229 -11.22 16.95 -40.61
CA THR A 229 -10.89 15.63 -41.17
C THR A 229 -9.72 15.78 -42.14
N THR A 230 -8.62 15.07 -41.94
CA THR A 230 -7.50 15.10 -42.88
C THR A 230 -7.75 14.19 -44.09
N TYR A 231 -6.98 14.33 -45.17
CA TYR A 231 -7.01 13.37 -46.29
C TYR A 231 -6.75 11.90 -45.85
N GLY A 232 -5.98 11.72 -44.78
CA GLY A 232 -5.75 10.42 -44.14
C GLY A 232 -7.00 9.80 -43.50
N GLY A 233 -8.01 10.62 -43.20
CA GLY A 233 -9.27 10.21 -42.56
C GLY A 233 -9.25 10.24 -41.03
N TYR A 234 -8.22 10.82 -40.41
CA TYR A 234 -8.20 11.12 -38.97
C TYR A 234 -8.61 12.57 -38.73
N ILE A 235 -9.03 12.86 -37.51
CA ILE A 235 -9.45 14.20 -37.11
C ILE A 235 -8.26 14.88 -36.45
N ILE A 236 -8.02 16.14 -36.81
CA ILE A 236 -7.17 17.05 -36.06
C ILE A 236 -8.03 18.18 -35.48
N ASN A 237 -7.78 18.55 -34.24
CA ASN A 237 -8.53 19.59 -33.54
C ASN A 237 -7.77 20.91 -33.54
N GLY A 238 -8.49 21.99 -33.85
CA GLY A 238 -7.97 23.35 -33.78
C GLY A 238 -8.86 24.24 -32.92
N PHE A 239 -8.26 25.16 -32.18
CA PHE A 239 -8.94 26.15 -31.35
C PHE A 239 -9.05 27.48 -32.07
N ILE A 240 -10.23 28.09 -32.02
CA ILE A 240 -10.52 29.36 -32.68
C ILE A 240 -10.13 30.51 -31.76
N ASP A 241 -9.24 31.36 -32.25
CA ASP A 241 -8.88 32.64 -31.65
C ASP A 241 -9.46 33.76 -32.54
N TRP A 242 -10.66 34.22 -32.16
CA TRP A 242 -11.39 35.24 -32.91
C TRP A 242 -10.69 36.60 -32.88
N GLU A 243 -9.99 36.92 -31.78
CA GLU A 243 -9.28 38.19 -31.59
C GLU A 243 -8.08 38.27 -32.54
N ASN A 244 -7.27 37.21 -32.60
CA ASN A 244 -6.09 37.14 -33.47
C ASN A 244 -6.38 36.56 -34.87
N LYS A 245 -7.65 36.28 -35.19
CA LYS A 245 -8.11 35.70 -36.46
C LYS A 245 -7.29 34.47 -36.88
N ARG A 246 -7.14 33.50 -35.99
CA ARG A 246 -6.38 32.27 -36.24
C ARG A 246 -7.04 31.02 -35.65
N ILE A 247 -6.76 29.87 -36.24
CA ILE A 247 -7.07 28.56 -35.66
C ILE A 247 -5.74 27.89 -35.32
N TYR A 248 -5.52 27.54 -34.06
CA TYR A 248 -4.23 27.04 -33.56
C TYR A 248 -4.42 25.73 -32.78
N GLY A 249 -3.35 24.96 -32.63
CA GLY A 249 -3.38 23.74 -31.82
C GLY A 249 -2.14 22.89 -32.07
N ASP A 250 -1.74 22.10 -31.08
CA ASP A 250 -0.58 21.21 -31.21
C ASP A 250 -0.79 20.20 -32.35
N GLU A 251 -2.02 19.71 -32.55
CA GLU A 251 -2.35 18.80 -33.65
C GLU A 251 -2.22 19.46 -35.04
N ILE A 252 -2.50 20.76 -35.17
CA ILE A 252 -2.26 21.51 -36.42
C ILE A 252 -0.75 21.63 -36.68
N LYS A 253 0.01 21.94 -35.63
CA LYS A 253 1.48 22.07 -35.70
C LYS A 253 2.14 20.75 -36.09
N GLU A 254 1.70 19.65 -35.48
CA GLU A 254 2.17 18.31 -35.82
C GLU A 254 1.78 17.94 -37.24
N TRP A 255 0.55 18.25 -37.66
CA TRP A 255 0.09 18.03 -39.04
C TRP A 255 0.96 18.76 -40.08
N TYR A 256 1.38 20.00 -39.81
CA TYR A 256 2.30 20.73 -40.70
C TYR A 256 3.67 20.04 -40.81
N LYS A 257 4.25 19.64 -39.67
CA LYS A 257 5.55 18.93 -39.65
C LYS A 257 5.49 17.62 -40.42
N GLU A 258 4.42 16.85 -40.24
CA GLU A 258 4.23 15.54 -40.88
C GLU A 258 4.13 15.62 -42.40
N ASN A 259 3.52 16.70 -42.90
CA ASN A 259 3.40 16.97 -44.31
C ASN A 259 4.62 17.72 -44.88
N ASN A 260 5.65 17.95 -44.06
CA ASN A 260 6.85 18.73 -44.38
C ASN A 260 6.50 20.11 -44.99
N LEU A 261 5.47 20.75 -44.44
CA LEU A 261 5.03 22.05 -44.96
C LEU A 261 6.04 23.12 -44.61
N ILE A 262 6.39 23.93 -45.61
CA ILE A 262 7.28 25.08 -45.49
C ILE A 262 6.55 26.36 -45.88
N GLN A 263 7.18 27.51 -45.65
CA GLN A 263 6.67 28.79 -46.12
C GLN A 263 6.40 28.74 -47.63
N GLY A 264 5.23 29.24 -48.05
CA GLY A 264 4.79 29.26 -49.43
C GLY A 264 3.93 28.05 -49.84
N ASP A 265 3.92 26.98 -49.04
CA ASP A 265 3.03 25.86 -49.27
C ASP A 265 1.56 26.24 -49.06
N ARG A 266 0.68 25.53 -49.75
CA ARG A 266 -0.76 25.79 -49.74
C ARG A 266 -1.52 24.63 -49.13
N ILE A 267 -2.35 24.97 -48.14
CA ILE A 267 -3.33 24.08 -47.53
C ILE A 267 -4.72 24.43 -48.04
N HIS A 268 -5.56 23.43 -48.17
CA HIS A 268 -6.92 23.53 -48.66
C HIS A 268 -7.85 23.08 -47.56
N ILE A 269 -8.90 23.86 -47.30
CA ILE A 269 -9.95 23.50 -46.36
C ILE A 269 -11.26 23.46 -47.13
N VAL A 270 -11.93 22.32 -47.09
CA VAL A 270 -13.12 22.01 -47.88
C VAL A 270 -14.33 21.85 -46.98
N ALA A 271 -15.42 22.46 -47.41
CA ALA A 271 -16.73 22.32 -46.81
C ALA A 271 -17.25 20.87 -46.99
N PRO A 272 -17.81 20.25 -45.94
CA PRO A 272 -18.34 18.91 -46.02
C PRO A 272 -19.51 18.80 -47.00
N GLU A 273 -19.67 17.63 -47.65
CA GLU A 273 -20.82 17.36 -48.52
C GLU A 273 -22.15 17.29 -47.74
N LYS A 274 -22.10 16.82 -46.49
CA LYS A 274 -23.25 16.75 -45.57
C LYS A 274 -23.01 17.69 -44.39
N LYS A 275 -24.05 18.42 -43.95
CA LYS A 275 -23.95 19.42 -42.87
C LYS A 275 -23.44 18.87 -41.53
N ASP A 276 -23.61 17.57 -41.27
CA ASP A 276 -23.22 16.91 -40.02
C ASP A 276 -21.78 16.37 -40.00
N LYS A 277 -20.99 16.66 -41.04
CA LYS A 277 -19.58 16.25 -41.13
C LYS A 277 -18.66 17.43 -40.87
N TYR A 278 -17.42 17.13 -40.50
CA TYR A 278 -16.40 18.15 -40.23
C TYR A 278 -15.79 18.72 -41.52
N LEU A 279 -15.22 19.92 -41.43
CA LEU A 279 -14.38 20.50 -42.48
C LEU A 279 -13.24 19.54 -42.82
N THR A 280 -12.85 19.45 -44.09
CA THR A 280 -11.72 18.59 -44.50
C THR A 280 -10.49 19.45 -44.78
N ILE A 281 -9.32 19.09 -44.23
CA ILE A 281 -8.05 19.77 -44.49
C ILE A 281 -7.10 18.85 -45.27
N TYR A 282 -6.42 19.40 -46.28
CA TYR A 282 -5.39 18.68 -47.02
C TYR A 282 -4.40 19.62 -47.69
N THR A 283 -3.25 19.09 -48.08
CA THR A 283 -2.19 19.83 -48.77
C THR A 283 -2.42 19.90 -50.28
N THR A 284 -1.74 20.79 -50.99
CA THR A 284 -1.80 20.84 -52.47
C THR A 284 -1.33 19.54 -53.12
N LEU A 285 -0.41 18.81 -52.51
CA LEU A 285 0.04 17.50 -52.98
C LEU A 285 -1.09 16.46 -52.89
N GLU A 286 -1.78 16.43 -51.76
CA GLU A 286 -2.93 15.54 -51.54
C GLU A 286 -4.10 15.90 -52.47
N ARG A 287 -4.33 17.20 -52.70
CA ARG A 287 -5.34 17.68 -53.66
C ARG A 287 -5.12 17.14 -55.06
N LYS A 288 -3.89 17.22 -55.57
CA LYS A 288 -3.53 16.68 -56.88
C LYS A 288 -3.79 15.17 -56.94
N GLN A 289 -3.57 14.45 -55.85
CA GLN A 289 -3.88 13.01 -55.79
C GLN A 289 -5.38 12.72 -55.81
N ILE A 290 -6.20 13.53 -55.13
CA ILE A 290 -7.68 13.44 -55.18
C ILE A 290 -8.18 13.63 -56.62
N ASP A 291 -7.69 14.66 -57.31
CA ASP A 291 -8.11 14.96 -58.68
C ASP A 291 -7.73 13.85 -59.67
N ILE A 292 -6.55 13.25 -59.50
CA ILE A 292 -6.10 12.12 -60.32
C ILE A 292 -6.89 10.83 -59.97
N SER A 293 -7.28 10.62 -58.71
CA SER A 293 -8.04 9.43 -58.28
C SER A 293 -9.47 9.32 -58.83
N LYS A 294 -10.03 10.40 -59.40
CA LYS A 294 -11.31 10.37 -60.12
C LYS A 294 -11.20 9.69 -61.49
N THR A 295 -9.97 9.56 -62.01
CA THR A 295 -9.61 8.70 -63.13
C THR A 295 -9.00 7.41 -62.61
N SER A 296 -9.56 6.28 -63.03
CA SER A 296 -9.29 4.94 -62.52
C SER A 296 -7.80 4.58 -62.49
N ASP A 297 -7.22 4.40 -61.30
CA ASP A 297 -6.17 3.41 -61.13
C ASP A 297 -6.02 2.92 -59.68
N LYS A 298 -6.12 1.60 -59.47
CA LYS A 298 -6.04 0.94 -58.15
C LYS A 298 -4.66 1.07 -57.50
N ASN A 299 -3.62 1.43 -58.28
CA ASN A 299 -2.23 1.47 -57.82
C ASN A 299 -1.83 2.80 -57.14
N GLN A 300 -2.64 3.87 -57.22
CA GLN A 300 -2.29 5.15 -56.60
C GLN A 300 -2.51 5.24 -55.08
N LYS A 301 -3.26 4.30 -54.48
CA LYS A 301 -3.43 4.19 -53.02
C LYS A 301 -2.14 3.83 -52.26
N GLU A 302 -1.06 3.50 -52.96
CA GLU A 302 0.21 3.09 -52.34
C GLU A 302 1.04 4.23 -51.75
N ARG A 303 0.83 5.49 -52.19
CA ARG A 303 1.61 6.67 -51.76
C ARG A 303 1.15 7.34 -50.46
N VAL A 304 0.26 6.71 -49.70
CA VAL A 304 -0.15 7.24 -48.39
C VAL A 304 0.94 6.92 -47.35
N HIS A 305 1.38 7.93 -46.58
CA HIS A 305 2.37 7.79 -45.50
C HIS A 305 2.04 6.60 -44.58
N LEU A 306 3.08 5.87 -44.14
CA LEU A 306 2.95 4.64 -43.34
C LEU A 306 2.07 4.82 -42.08
N ARG A 307 2.14 5.99 -41.46
CA ARG A 307 1.26 6.40 -40.36
C ARG A 307 -0.23 6.32 -40.68
N HIS A 308 -0.65 6.83 -41.83
CA HIS A 308 -2.06 6.77 -42.24
C HIS A 308 -2.50 5.32 -42.49
N LYS A 309 -1.58 4.48 -42.99
CA LYS A 309 -1.84 3.05 -43.18
C LYS A 309 -2.00 2.34 -41.83
N ILE A 310 -1.19 2.68 -40.83
CA ILE A 310 -1.34 2.22 -39.44
C ILE A 310 -2.68 2.72 -38.85
N TYR A 311 -3.03 3.99 -39.02
CA TYR A 311 -4.30 4.53 -38.54
C TYR A 311 -5.51 3.83 -39.17
N ARG A 312 -5.48 3.62 -40.49
CA ARG A 312 -6.51 2.87 -41.23
C ARG A 312 -6.58 1.41 -40.82
N LEU A 313 -5.44 0.79 -40.50
CA LEU A 313 -5.38 -0.55 -39.95
C LEU A 313 -6.23 -0.63 -38.68
N PHE A 314 -5.94 0.22 -37.70
CA PHE A 314 -6.70 0.26 -36.46
C PHE A 314 -8.18 0.58 -36.68
N ARG A 315 -8.52 1.56 -37.54
CA ARG A 315 -9.91 1.87 -37.89
C ARG A 315 -10.64 0.68 -38.50
N GLY A 316 -9.97 -0.11 -39.33
CA GLY A 316 -10.54 -1.29 -39.98
C GLY A 316 -10.73 -2.46 -39.03
N GLU A 317 -9.74 -2.75 -38.19
CA GLU A 317 -9.79 -3.86 -37.24
C GLU A 317 -10.67 -3.57 -36.02
N GLY A 318 -10.73 -2.30 -35.58
CA GLY A 318 -11.48 -1.90 -34.38
C GLY A 318 -10.93 -2.51 -33.08
N LYS A 319 -9.68 -2.98 -33.09
CA LYS A 319 -9.02 -3.67 -31.97
C LYS A 319 -7.61 -3.15 -31.76
N PHE A 320 -7.11 -3.30 -30.54
CA PHE A 320 -5.70 -3.08 -30.23
C PHE A 320 -4.84 -4.21 -30.81
N LEU A 321 -3.67 -3.84 -31.34
CA LEU A 321 -2.77 -4.75 -32.04
C LEU A 321 -1.37 -4.70 -31.44
N HIS A 322 -0.70 -5.84 -31.40
CA HIS A 322 0.71 -5.95 -31.06
C HIS A 322 1.56 -5.40 -32.20
N ILE A 323 2.71 -4.80 -31.92
CA ILE A 323 3.54 -4.16 -32.95
C ILE A 323 3.97 -5.10 -34.08
N LYS A 324 4.26 -6.36 -33.75
CA LYS A 324 4.54 -7.43 -34.73
C LYS A 324 3.33 -7.73 -35.60
N GLU A 325 2.12 -7.68 -35.04
CA GLU A 325 0.91 -7.90 -35.81
C GLU A 325 0.59 -6.71 -36.73
N ILE A 326 0.85 -5.48 -36.26
CA ILE A 326 0.81 -4.27 -37.11
C ILE A 326 1.77 -4.45 -38.30
N GLN A 327 3.00 -4.90 -38.06
CA GLN A 327 3.96 -5.19 -39.12
C GLN A 327 3.45 -6.26 -40.08
N ASN A 328 3.02 -7.42 -39.59
CA ASN A 328 2.54 -8.54 -40.40
C ASN A 328 1.39 -8.10 -41.32
N GLN A 329 0.42 -7.34 -40.78
CA GLN A 329 -0.72 -6.86 -41.56
C GLN A 329 -0.32 -5.78 -42.57
N LEU A 330 0.65 -4.92 -42.24
CA LEU A 330 1.14 -3.94 -43.21
C LEU A 330 2.00 -4.58 -44.31
N VAL A 331 2.86 -5.53 -43.98
CA VAL A 331 3.69 -6.28 -44.95
C VAL A 331 2.80 -7.07 -45.90
N SER A 332 1.79 -7.78 -45.38
CA SER A 332 0.85 -8.53 -46.22
C SER A 332 0.00 -7.63 -47.13
N ARG A 333 -0.45 -6.46 -46.65
CA ARG A 333 -1.25 -5.50 -47.44
C ARG A 333 -0.43 -4.73 -48.46
N LEU A 334 0.82 -4.38 -48.15
CA LEU A 334 1.67 -3.54 -48.99
C LEU A 334 2.67 -4.32 -49.84
N LYS A 335 2.81 -5.63 -49.61
CA LYS A 335 3.80 -6.51 -50.27
C LYS A 335 5.22 -5.93 -50.23
N LYS A 336 5.55 -5.23 -49.14
CA LYS A 336 6.84 -4.57 -48.93
C LYS A 336 7.31 -4.83 -47.51
N GLU A 337 8.61 -5.02 -47.34
CA GLU A 337 9.24 -5.11 -46.03
C GLU A 337 9.14 -3.76 -45.30
N ILE A 338 8.75 -3.82 -44.02
CA ILE A 338 8.64 -2.67 -43.14
C ILE A 338 9.30 -3.05 -41.83
N HIS A 339 10.31 -2.28 -41.40
CA HIS A 339 11.01 -2.54 -40.15
C HIS A 339 10.15 -2.17 -38.93
N LEU A 340 10.27 -2.94 -37.85
CA LEU A 340 9.53 -2.73 -36.61
C LEU A 340 9.86 -1.38 -35.96
N GLU A 341 11.12 -0.96 -36.04
CA GLU A 341 11.61 0.30 -35.50
C GLU A 341 10.90 1.49 -36.15
N THR A 342 10.61 1.40 -37.45
CA THR A 342 9.85 2.44 -38.16
C THR A 342 8.41 2.52 -37.66
N ILE A 343 7.76 1.38 -37.46
CA ILE A 343 6.39 1.34 -36.92
C ILE A 343 6.39 1.87 -35.48
N TYR A 344 7.35 1.45 -34.66
CA TYR A 344 7.49 1.90 -33.28
C TYR A 344 7.67 3.41 -33.19
N TYR A 345 8.59 3.97 -33.99
CA TYR A 345 8.83 5.41 -34.06
C TYR A 345 7.55 6.17 -34.43
N ILE A 346 6.82 5.70 -35.45
CA ILE A 346 5.57 6.33 -35.85
C ILE A 346 4.54 6.29 -34.72
N LEU A 347 4.34 5.13 -34.09
CA LEU A 347 3.37 4.98 -33.00
C LEU A 347 3.73 5.87 -31.79
N TYR A 348 5.01 5.98 -31.46
CA TYR A 348 5.49 6.75 -30.32
C TYR A 348 5.48 8.27 -30.57
N SER A 349 5.94 8.72 -31.74
CA SER A 349 6.01 10.14 -32.11
C SER A 349 4.64 10.77 -32.42
N ASN A 350 3.58 9.97 -32.52
CA ASN A 350 2.22 10.43 -32.83
C ASN A 350 1.25 10.08 -31.69
N SER A 351 1.59 10.49 -30.47
CA SER A 351 0.80 10.19 -29.26
C SER A 351 -0.59 10.84 -29.25
N HIS A 352 -0.84 11.82 -30.12
CA HIS A 352 -2.16 12.40 -30.35
C HIS A 352 -3.09 11.43 -31.11
N LEU A 353 -2.55 10.44 -31.85
CA LEU A 353 -3.34 9.44 -32.58
C LEU A 353 -3.31 8.06 -31.93
N PHE A 354 -2.16 7.66 -31.41
CA PHE A 354 -1.93 6.29 -30.95
C PHE A 354 -1.66 6.24 -29.46
N VAL A 355 -2.12 5.16 -28.84
CA VAL A 355 -1.92 4.91 -27.42
C VAL A 355 -1.44 3.49 -27.19
N ARG A 356 -0.55 3.34 -26.22
CA ARG A 356 -0.02 2.06 -25.77
C ARG A 356 -0.74 1.58 -24.52
N ILE A 357 -1.03 0.28 -24.43
CA ILE A 357 -1.52 -0.34 -23.19
C ILE A 357 -0.38 -0.34 -22.14
N LYS A 358 -0.65 0.20 -20.95
CA LYS A 358 0.29 0.21 -19.80
C LYS A 358 0.22 -1.14 -19.05
N PRO A 359 1.28 -1.59 -18.36
CA PRO A 359 2.52 -0.85 -18.06
C PRO A 359 3.69 -1.00 -19.05
N LYS A 360 3.88 -2.14 -19.74
CA LYS A 360 5.11 -2.39 -20.52
C LYS A 360 4.93 -3.23 -21.80
N ILE A 361 3.86 -3.06 -22.57
CA ILE A 361 3.64 -3.95 -23.73
C ILE A 361 3.61 -3.21 -25.05
N ASN A 362 4.13 -3.85 -26.09
CA ASN A 362 4.05 -3.43 -27.48
C ASN A 362 2.64 -3.56 -28.11
N ILE A 363 1.58 -3.46 -27.30
CA ILE A 363 0.19 -3.40 -27.79
C ILE A 363 -0.23 -1.94 -27.91
N TRP A 364 -0.68 -1.58 -29.10
CA TRP A 364 -1.05 -0.23 -29.50
C TRP A 364 -2.48 -0.18 -30.04
N GLY A 365 -3.10 0.99 -29.96
CA GLY A 365 -4.42 1.27 -30.50
C GLY A 365 -4.61 2.76 -30.75
N LEU A 366 -5.83 3.17 -31.07
CA LEU A 366 -6.16 4.59 -31.25
C LEU A 366 -6.43 5.27 -29.91
N LEU A 367 -5.93 6.49 -29.74
CA LEU A 367 -6.16 7.30 -28.54
C LEU A 367 -7.66 7.49 -28.27
N ALA A 368 -8.46 7.72 -29.33
CA ALA A 368 -9.90 7.89 -29.26
C ALA A 368 -10.66 6.70 -28.61
N TRP A 369 -10.06 5.51 -28.57
CA TRP A 369 -10.69 4.36 -27.92
C TRP A 369 -10.55 4.39 -26.40
N ARG A 370 -9.50 5.05 -25.88
CA ARG A 370 -9.22 5.12 -24.44
C ARG A 370 -10.33 5.83 -23.66
N GLU A 371 -10.99 6.81 -24.29
CA GLU A 371 -12.01 7.66 -23.65
C GLU A 371 -13.40 7.01 -23.61
N THR A 372 -13.58 5.86 -24.25
CA THR A 372 -14.92 5.26 -24.46
C THR A 372 -15.36 4.23 -23.40
N ASP A 373 -14.63 4.07 -22.28
CA ASP A 373 -14.90 3.18 -21.13
C ASP A 373 -15.23 1.70 -21.43
N LYS A 374 -15.25 1.29 -22.70
CA LYS A 374 -15.32 -0.11 -23.11
C LYS A 374 -13.93 -0.70 -22.93
N LYS A 375 -13.83 -1.77 -22.12
CA LYS A 375 -12.60 -2.57 -21.99
C LYS A 375 -12.01 -2.81 -23.39
N ASN A 376 -10.76 -2.41 -23.55
CA ASN A 376 -10.03 -2.45 -24.81
C ASN A 376 -10.06 -3.87 -25.38
N SER A 377 -10.80 -4.10 -26.47
CA SER A 377 -10.75 -5.39 -27.17
C SER A 377 -9.41 -5.48 -27.88
N VAL A 378 -8.66 -6.53 -27.57
CA VAL A 378 -7.35 -6.80 -28.16
C VAL A 378 -7.49 -7.95 -29.12
N ASP A 379 -6.80 -7.86 -30.25
CA ASP A 379 -6.70 -8.99 -31.17
C ASP A 379 -6.08 -10.22 -30.48
N VAL A 380 -6.57 -11.42 -30.81
CA VAL A 380 -6.19 -12.67 -30.14
C VAL A 380 -4.71 -12.99 -30.37
N VAL A 381 -4.22 -12.85 -31.60
CA VAL A 381 -2.81 -13.10 -31.93
C VAL A 381 -1.93 -12.09 -31.21
N SER A 382 -2.37 -10.83 -31.19
CA SER A 382 -1.68 -9.75 -30.49
C SER A 382 -1.55 -9.99 -28.98
N LEU A 383 -2.61 -10.52 -28.35
CA LEU A 383 -2.61 -10.88 -26.94
C LEU A 383 -1.65 -12.05 -26.65
N LEU A 384 -1.66 -13.08 -27.49
CA LEU A 384 -0.75 -14.23 -27.36
C LEU A 384 0.72 -13.83 -27.48
N LEU A 385 1.04 -12.97 -28.45
CA LEU A 385 2.38 -12.42 -28.62
C LEU A 385 2.84 -11.67 -27.37
N ALA A 386 1.98 -10.83 -26.81
CA ALA A 386 2.29 -10.09 -25.58
C ALA A 386 2.52 -11.01 -24.38
N ILE A 387 1.66 -12.01 -24.18
CA ILE A 387 1.78 -12.99 -23.08
C ILE A 387 3.10 -13.77 -23.21
N LYS A 388 3.49 -14.14 -24.43
CA LYS A 388 4.72 -14.86 -24.72
C LYS A 388 5.98 -13.99 -24.56
N GLU A 389 5.97 -12.76 -25.06
CA GLU A 389 7.11 -11.83 -24.96
C GLU A 389 7.46 -11.54 -23.50
N ASP A 390 6.45 -11.37 -22.64
CA ASP A 390 6.65 -11.12 -21.22
C ASP A 390 6.76 -12.39 -20.38
N ASP A 391 6.65 -13.58 -20.98
CA ASP A 391 6.63 -14.88 -20.29
C ASP A 391 5.66 -14.90 -19.09
N LEU A 392 4.48 -14.31 -19.31
CA LEU A 392 3.62 -13.83 -18.23
C LEU A 392 3.02 -15.00 -17.43
N VAL A 393 2.71 -16.13 -18.07
CA VAL A 393 2.21 -17.33 -17.41
C VAL A 393 3.22 -17.86 -16.41
N TYR A 394 4.50 -17.94 -16.80
CA TYR A 394 5.58 -18.37 -15.91
C TYR A 394 5.72 -17.42 -14.72
N LYS A 395 5.80 -16.11 -14.97
CA LYS A 395 5.95 -15.09 -13.92
C LYS A 395 4.78 -15.07 -12.93
N ILE A 396 3.55 -15.25 -13.42
CA ILE A 396 2.36 -15.33 -12.54
C ILE A 396 2.47 -16.55 -11.63
N LEU A 397 2.79 -17.72 -12.18
CA LEU A 397 2.94 -18.94 -11.39
C LEU A 397 4.07 -18.78 -10.38
N GLU A 398 5.24 -18.30 -10.81
CA GLU A 398 6.41 -18.04 -9.96
C GLU A 398 6.08 -17.10 -8.79
N TYR A 399 5.45 -15.96 -9.09
CA TYR A 399 5.05 -14.98 -8.09
C TYR A 399 4.05 -15.53 -7.07
N ARG A 400 3.09 -16.35 -7.53
CA ARG A 400 2.04 -16.90 -6.67
C ARG A 400 2.51 -18.12 -5.87
N GLY A 401 3.48 -18.89 -6.37
CA GLY A 401 4.04 -20.06 -5.68
C GLY A 401 3.04 -21.21 -5.46
N ILE A 402 1.93 -21.25 -6.20
CA ILE A 402 0.86 -22.26 -6.06
C ILE A 402 0.34 -22.72 -7.42
N PHE A 403 -0.23 -23.93 -7.45
CA PHE A 403 -0.93 -24.43 -8.63
C PHE A 403 -2.19 -23.60 -8.92
N MET A 404 -2.33 -23.11 -10.16
CA MET A 404 -3.43 -22.25 -10.58
C MET A 404 -4.19 -22.85 -11.77
N THR A 405 -5.51 -22.68 -11.80
CA THR A 405 -6.34 -22.98 -12.96
C THR A 405 -6.12 -21.95 -14.06
N ILE A 406 -6.43 -22.33 -15.31
CA ILE A 406 -6.44 -21.40 -16.47
C ILE A 406 -7.29 -20.16 -16.18
N LYS A 407 -8.41 -20.32 -15.47
CA LYS A 407 -9.31 -19.21 -15.11
C LYS A 407 -8.69 -18.23 -14.12
N GLU A 408 -7.82 -18.69 -13.23
CA GLU A 408 -7.11 -17.84 -12.27
C GLU A 408 -5.97 -17.13 -12.96
N ILE A 409 -5.17 -17.83 -13.78
CA ILE A 409 -4.10 -17.21 -14.55
C ILE A 409 -4.69 -16.16 -15.51
N ALA A 410 -5.79 -16.47 -16.22
CA ALA A 410 -6.47 -15.51 -17.08
C ALA A 410 -7.01 -14.28 -16.33
N LYS A 411 -7.36 -14.43 -15.04
CA LYS A 411 -7.78 -13.29 -14.20
C LYS A 411 -6.60 -12.35 -13.92
N GLU A 412 -5.46 -12.91 -13.55
CA GLU A 412 -4.22 -12.14 -13.31
C GLU A 412 -3.77 -11.41 -14.59
N ILE A 413 -3.80 -12.10 -15.74
CA ILE A 413 -3.52 -11.52 -17.05
C ILE A 413 -4.53 -10.41 -17.39
N SER A 414 -5.82 -10.62 -17.10
CA SER A 414 -6.89 -9.63 -17.32
C SER A 414 -6.66 -8.36 -16.50
N GLU A 415 -6.22 -8.50 -15.25
CA GLU A 415 -5.87 -7.38 -14.38
C GLU A 415 -4.60 -6.68 -14.85
N TYR A 416 -3.58 -7.44 -15.27
CA TYR A 416 -2.32 -6.92 -15.78
C TYR A 416 -2.48 -6.05 -17.03
N PHE A 417 -3.32 -6.49 -17.97
CA PHE A 417 -3.54 -5.79 -19.25
C PHE A 417 -4.77 -4.87 -19.27
N HIS A 418 -5.62 -4.91 -18.25
CA HIS A 418 -6.95 -4.28 -18.24
C HIS A 418 -7.87 -4.76 -19.39
N ILE A 419 -7.75 -6.02 -19.80
CA ILE A 419 -8.53 -6.65 -20.89
C ILE A 419 -9.66 -7.49 -20.31
N ASN A 420 -10.70 -7.80 -21.09
CA ASN A 420 -11.74 -8.74 -20.68
C ASN A 420 -11.18 -10.17 -20.49
N LYS A 421 -11.33 -10.72 -19.28
CA LYS A 421 -10.98 -12.11 -18.94
C LYS A 421 -11.50 -13.15 -19.95
N LYS A 422 -12.69 -12.92 -20.53
CA LYS A 422 -13.29 -13.84 -21.51
C LYS A 422 -12.43 -13.98 -22.78
N GLU A 423 -11.92 -12.87 -23.30
CA GLU A 423 -11.06 -12.85 -24.50
C GLU A 423 -9.74 -13.59 -24.25
N ILE A 424 -9.17 -13.48 -23.04
CA ILE A 424 -7.96 -14.21 -22.66
C ILE A 424 -8.22 -15.72 -22.63
N ILE A 425 -9.32 -16.17 -22.02
CA ILE A 425 -9.64 -17.61 -21.97
C ILE A 425 -9.83 -18.18 -23.38
N GLU A 426 -10.50 -17.45 -24.27
CA GLU A 426 -10.74 -17.85 -25.66
C GLU A 426 -9.45 -17.91 -26.49
N SER A 427 -8.40 -17.18 -26.11
CA SER A 427 -7.12 -17.14 -26.84
C SER A 427 -6.25 -18.40 -26.74
N MET A 428 -6.55 -19.34 -25.83
CA MET A 428 -5.67 -20.49 -25.54
C MET A 428 -4.22 -20.09 -25.20
N PHE A 429 -4.05 -19.08 -24.35
CA PHE A 429 -2.77 -18.47 -23.99
C PHE A 429 -1.74 -19.35 -23.26
N VAL A 430 -2.08 -20.59 -22.92
CA VAL A 430 -1.17 -21.54 -22.28
C VAL A 430 -0.74 -22.58 -23.30
N ASP A 431 0.56 -22.67 -23.52
CA ASP A 431 1.16 -23.80 -24.22
C ASP A 431 1.35 -24.96 -23.24
N PHE A 432 0.51 -25.99 -23.34
CA PHE A 432 0.60 -27.18 -22.50
C PHE A 432 1.81 -28.06 -22.81
N ASN A 433 2.47 -27.84 -23.95
CA ASN A 433 3.68 -28.57 -24.33
C ASN A 433 4.95 -27.88 -23.80
N ASP A 434 4.84 -26.71 -23.16
CA ASP A 434 5.98 -26.05 -22.55
C ASP A 434 6.53 -26.89 -21.39
N SER A 435 7.76 -27.38 -21.58
CA SER A 435 8.47 -28.26 -20.64
C SER A 435 8.64 -27.66 -19.24
N ARG A 436 8.50 -26.34 -19.07
CA ARG A 436 8.64 -25.64 -17.79
C ARG A 436 7.41 -25.82 -16.90
N PHE A 437 6.26 -26.18 -17.47
CA PHE A 437 5.03 -26.36 -16.72
C PHE A 437 4.80 -27.82 -16.32
N LEU A 438 4.06 -27.98 -15.23
CA LEU A 438 3.48 -29.23 -14.78
C LEU A 438 1.99 -29.02 -14.61
N ARG A 439 1.22 -30.06 -14.88
CA ARG A 439 -0.23 -30.06 -14.67
C ARG A 439 -0.56 -30.99 -13.52
N ASP A 440 -1.46 -30.61 -12.63
CA ASP A 440 -1.95 -31.51 -11.58
C ASP A 440 -3.17 -32.34 -12.06
N LYS A 441 -3.64 -33.28 -11.23
CA LYS A 441 -4.82 -34.12 -11.50
C LYS A 441 -6.15 -33.35 -11.68
N HIS A 442 -6.20 -32.10 -11.22
CA HIS A 442 -7.35 -31.21 -11.38
C HIS A 442 -7.20 -30.27 -12.58
N GLY A 443 -6.15 -30.45 -13.38
CA GLY A 443 -5.86 -29.65 -14.56
C GLY A 443 -5.27 -28.27 -14.26
N ARG A 444 -4.81 -27.99 -13.03
CA ARG A 444 -4.10 -26.77 -12.63
C ARG A 444 -2.65 -26.82 -13.10
N LEU A 445 -2.09 -25.66 -13.42
CA LEU A 445 -0.71 -25.48 -13.85
C LEU A 445 0.17 -25.06 -12.68
N GLY A 446 1.39 -25.58 -12.64
CA GLY A 446 2.46 -25.20 -11.72
C GLY A 446 3.82 -25.25 -12.43
N LEU A 447 4.88 -24.84 -11.74
CA LEU A 447 6.23 -24.84 -12.30
C LEU A 447 6.95 -26.15 -12.03
N ARG A 448 7.71 -26.64 -13.02
CA ARG A 448 8.54 -27.84 -12.88
C ARG A 448 9.65 -27.67 -11.85
N VAL A 449 10.22 -26.47 -11.76
CA VAL A 449 11.29 -26.12 -10.80
C VAL A 449 10.85 -26.36 -9.35
N TRP A 450 9.55 -26.21 -9.04
CA TRP A 450 9.03 -26.48 -7.71
C TRP A 450 9.24 -27.92 -7.25
N VAL A 451 9.22 -28.89 -8.18
CA VAL A 451 9.42 -30.31 -7.83
C VAL A 451 10.82 -30.55 -7.29
N GLU A 452 11.85 -29.98 -7.93
CA GLU A 452 13.23 -30.10 -7.48
C GLU A 452 13.48 -29.41 -6.14
N GLU A 453 12.79 -28.29 -5.90
CA GLU A 453 12.86 -27.56 -4.64
C GLU A 453 12.14 -28.32 -3.52
N TRP A 454 10.95 -28.85 -3.79
CA TRP A 454 10.17 -29.64 -2.85
C TRP A 454 10.87 -30.95 -2.49
N ASP A 455 11.49 -31.64 -3.44
CA ASP A 455 12.26 -32.87 -3.17
C ASP A 455 13.48 -32.58 -2.27
N ARG A 456 14.22 -31.49 -2.56
CA ARG A 456 15.32 -31.01 -1.71
C ARG A 456 14.85 -30.68 -0.29
N ASN A 457 13.76 -29.94 -0.15
CA ASN A 457 13.20 -29.57 1.15
C ASN A 457 12.71 -30.80 1.92
N LEU A 458 12.09 -31.76 1.23
CA LEU A 458 11.58 -32.98 1.83
C LEU A 458 12.71 -33.90 2.31
N LYS A 459 13.82 -33.98 1.57
CA LYS A 459 15.05 -34.63 2.03
C LYS A 459 15.59 -33.98 3.30
N PHE A 460 15.71 -32.65 3.32
CA PHE A 460 16.14 -31.90 4.50
C PHE A 460 15.24 -32.14 5.73
N ILE A 461 13.92 -32.17 5.53
CA ILE A 461 12.95 -32.44 6.60
C ILE A 461 13.11 -33.88 7.12
N ARG A 462 13.28 -34.88 6.24
CA ARG A 462 13.52 -36.28 6.64
C ARG A 462 14.80 -36.41 7.46
N ASP A 463 15.89 -35.79 7.04
CA ASP A 463 17.16 -35.80 7.77
C ASP A 463 17.02 -35.12 9.14
N SER A 464 16.27 -34.02 9.20
CA SER A 464 15.99 -33.31 10.46
C SER A 464 15.14 -34.14 11.43
N LEU A 465 14.09 -34.81 10.93
CA LEU A 465 13.24 -35.69 11.74
C LEU A 465 14.02 -36.89 12.28
N LYS A 466 14.90 -37.50 11.47
CA LYS A 466 15.78 -38.59 11.90
C LYS A 466 16.72 -38.12 13.02
N ARG A 467 17.29 -36.93 12.91
CA ARG A 467 18.15 -36.35 13.96
C ARG A 467 17.39 -36.09 15.26
N ILE A 468 16.12 -35.67 15.19
CA ILE A 468 15.26 -35.52 16.37
C ILE A 468 15.05 -36.87 17.05
N GLU A 469 14.78 -37.93 16.28
CA GLU A 469 14.60 -39.29 16.82
C GLU A 469 15.87 -39.79 17.53
N GLU A 470 17.04 -39.59 16.93
CA GLU A 470 18.35 -39.91 17.54
C GLU A 470 18.57 -39.15 18.87
N LEU A 471 18.18 -37.87 18.92
CA LEU A 471 18.26 -37.05 20.14
C LEU A 471 17.25 -37.50 21.21
N GLU A 472 16.03 -37.90 20.84
CA GLU A 472 15.01 -38.43 21.77
C GLU A 472 15.48 -39.74 22.40
N ILE A 473 16.02 -40.68 21.60
CA ILE A 473 16.64 -41.92 22.10
C ILE A 473 17.83 -41.61 23.03
N GLY A 474 18.67 -40.66 22.63
CA GLY A 474 19.79 -40.18 23.45
C GLY A 474 19.34 -39.58 24.79
N ARG A 475 18.24 -38.82 24.81
CA ARG A 475 17.67 -38.26 26.04
C ARG A 475 17.19 -39.36 26.98
N ASP A 476 16.38 -40.28 26.47
CA ASP A 476 15.75 -41.32 27.29
C ASP A 476 16.78 -42.26 27.93
N THR A 477 17.86 -42.60 27.21
CA THR A 477 18.97 -43.40 27.75
C THR A 477 19.74 -42.67 28.85
N LYS A 478 19.96 -41.35 28.70
CA LYS A 478 20.65 -40.53 29.69
C LYS A 478 19.78 -40.25 30.92
N GLU A 479 18.46 -40.07 30.76
CA GLU A 479 17.52 -39.96 31.88
C GLU A 479 17.46 -41.25 32.73
N LYS A 480 17.45 -42.42 32.10
CA LYS A 480 17.54 -43.71 32.81
C LYS A 480 18.83 -43.82 33.62
N SER A 481 19.95 -43.40 33.03
CA SER A 481 21.26 -43.37 33.69
C SER A 481 21.29 -42.40 34.88
N LEU A 482 20.67 -41.22 34.73
CA LEU A 482 20.55 -40.23 35.80
C LEU A 482 19.75 -40.77 36.98
N LYS A 483 18.60 -41.41 36.72
CA LYS A 483 17.78 -42.06 37.75
C LYS A 483 18.55 -43.13 38.53
N LEU A 484 19.36 -43.92 37.83
CA LEU A 484 20.20 -44.94 38.47
C LEU A 484 21.25 -44.31 39.39
N ILE A 485 21.98 -43.29 38.93
CA ILE A 485 22.98 -42.60 39.75
C ILE A 485 22.35 -41.90 40.96
N MET A 486 21.17 -41.28 40.79
CA MET A 486 20.45 -40.69 41.92
C MET A 486 20.09 -41.72 42.98
N LYS A 487 19.69 -42.93 42.57
CA LYS A 487 19.42 -44.05 43.48
C LYS A 487 20.68 -44.48 44.22
N GLU A 488 21.79 -44.68 43.51
CA GLU A 488 23.09 -45.04 44.10
C GLU A 488 23.58 -43.99 45.12
N ILE A 489 23.43 -42.70 44.82
CA ILE A 489 23.77 -41.61 45.77
C ILE A 489 22.90 -41.73 47.03
N ALA A 490 21.59 -41.96 46.88
CA ALA A 490 20.69 -42.09 48.02
C ALA A 490 21.06 -43.30 48.90
N ASP A 491 21.43 -44.43 48.29
CA ASP A 491 21.84 -45.63 49.02
C ASP A 491 23.18 -45.41 49.76
N LEU A 492 24.16 -44.75 49.14
CA LEU A 492 25.42 -44.38 49.80
C LEU A 492 25.23 -43.40 50.96
N ILE A 493 24.30 -42.44 50.83
CA ILE A 493 23.96 -41.51 51.93
C ILE A 493 23.36 -42.27 53.11
N ARG A 494 22.44 -43.21 52.86
CA ARG A 494 21.86 -44.06 53.92
C ARG A 494 22.93 -44.89 54.62
N GLU A 495 23.85 -45.50 53.87
CA GLU A 495 24.95 -46.27 54.44
C GLU A 495 25.85 -45.41 55.33
N LYS A 496 26.17 -44.19 54.88
CA LYS A 496 26.92 -43.20 55.67
C LYS A 496 26.19 -42.82 56.96
N GLU A 497 24.88 -42.64 56.93
CA GLU A 497 24.06 -42.34 58.12
C GLU A 497 24.02 -43.50 59.11
N VAL A 498 23.98 -44.74 58.64
CA VAL A 498 24.11 -45.93 59.49
C VAL A 498 25.48 -45.93 60.18
N LYS A 499 26.57 -45.70 59.44
CA LYS A 499 27.93 -45.63 60.02
C LYS A 499 28.09 -44.48 61.03
N ARG A 500 27.47 -43.32 60.79
CA ARG A 500 27.46 -42.21 61.75
C ARG A 500 26.74 -42.55 63.05
N ARG A 501 25.64 -43.30 62.99
CA ARG A 501 24.94 -43.80 64.18
C ARG A 501 25.79 -44.80 64.96
N GLU A 502 26.39 -45.77 64.26
CA GLU A 502 27.35 -46.71 64.87
C GLU A 502 28.52 -45.97 65.57
N LEU A 503 29.07 -44.95 64.91
CA LEU A 503 30.15 -44.12 65.48
C LEU A 503 29.70 -43.41 66.76
N LEU A 504 28.50 -42.84 66.77
CA LEU A 504 27.95 -42.13 67.94
C LEU A 504 27.76 -43.07 69.12
N GLU A 505 27.19 -44.26 68.89
CA GLU A 505 27.03 -45.28 69.92
C GLU A 505 28.37 -45.72 70.52
N ILE A 506 29.39 -45.91 69.68
CA ILE A 506 30.73 -46.31 70.13
C ILE A 506 31.42 -45.17 70.88
N LYS A 507 31.29 -43.92 70.43
CA LYS A 507 31.82 -42.75 71.15
C LYS A 507 31.17 -42.60 72.52
N ASN A 508 29.85 -42.80 72.63
CA ASN A 508 29.17 -42.77 73.92
C ASN A 508 29.70 -43.86 74.86
N LYS A 509 29.93 -45.08 74.36
CA LYS A 509 30.55 -46.17 75.14
C LYS A 509 31.99 -45.86 75.55
N GLU A 510 32.77 -45.21 74.69
CA GLU A 510 34.14 -44.78 75.00
C GLU A 510 34.14 -43.69 76.09
N GLN A 511 33.22 -42.73 76.01
CA GLN A 511 33.05 -41.71 77.03
C GLN A 511 32.66 -42.33 78.38
N THR A 512 31.69 -43.25 78.41
CA THR A 512 31.30 -43.95 79.64
C THR A 512 32.48 -44.71 80.26
N LEU A 513 33.28 -45.41 79.43
CA LEU A 513 34.50 -46.08 79.92
C LEU A 513 35.54 -45.10 80.43
N SER A 514 35.70 -43.94 79.78
CA SER A 514 36.61 -42.89 80.26
C SER A 514 36.17 -42.34 81.61
N ASP A 515 34.86 -42.13 81.81
CA ASP A 515 34.30 -41.66 83.07
C ASP A 515 34.45 -42.71 84.18
N GLU A 516 34.27 -44.01 83.86
CA GLU A 516 34.53 -45.12 84.77
C GLU A 516 36.01 -45.20 85.18
N ILE A 517 36.95 -45.07 84.23
CA ILE A 517 38.39 -45.03 84.52
C ILE A 517 38.71 -43.86 85.45
N ASN A 518 38.21 -42.65 85.14
CA ASN A 518 38.42 -41.47 85.97
C ASN A 518 37.88 -41.66 87.39
N ASN A 519 36.72 -42.30 87.54
CA ASN A 519 36.13 -42.59 88.84
C ASN A 519 36.95 -43.63 89.63
N LEU A 520 37.44 -44.69 88.97
CA LEU A 520 38.33 -45.68 89.59
C LEU A 520 39.68 -45.06 89.98
N GLU A 521 40.23 -44.16 89.17
CA GLU A 521 41.46 -43.42 89.48
C GLU A 521 41.26 -42.52 90.72
N ARG A 522 40.11 -41.84 90.84
CA ARG A 522 39.75 -41.09 92.07
C ARG A 522 39.65 -42.00 93.30
N GLN A 523 38.99 -43.16 93.18
CA GLN A 523 38.93 -44.13 94.29
C GLN A 523 40.33 -44.62 94.70
N LEU A 524 41.24 -44.79 93.74
CA LEU A 524 42.62 -45.14 94.00
C LEU A 524 43.37 -44.02 94.74
N GLU A 525 43.13 -42.76 94.36
CA GLU A 525 43.67 -41.57 95.04
C GLU A 525 43.14 -41.46 96.48
N GLU A 526 41.87 -41.77 96.74
CA GLU A 526 41.27 -41.75 98.08
C GLU A 526 41.85 -42.85 99.00
N ILE A 527 42.19 -44.02 98.44
CA ILE A 527 42.78 -45.14 99.18
C ILE A 527 44.29 -44.93 99.46
N ALA A 528 44.97 -44.10 98.66
CA ALA A 528 46.41 -43.91 98.78
C ALA A 528 46.87 -43.27 100.13
N PRO A 529 46.24 -42.18 100.63
CA PRO A 529 46.57 -41.61 101.94
C PRO A 529 46.38 -42.59 103.12
N PRO A 530 45.22 -43.26 103.31
CA PRO A 530 45.07 -44.23 104.39
C PRO A 530 46.05 -45.39 104.23
N PHE A 531 46.23 -45.95 103.03
CA PHE A 531 47.22 -47.02 102.81
C PHE A 531 48.64 -46.63 103.24
N SER A 532 49.07 -45.40 102.93
CA SER A 532 50.37 -44.87 103.36
C SER A 532 50.47 -44.65 104.87
N SER A 533 49.38 -44.20 105.50
CA SER A 533 49.26 -43.99 106.95
C SER A 533 49.29 -45.32 107.72
N TYR A 534 48.50 -46.31 107.29
CA TYR A 534 48.51 -47.67 107.85
C TYR A 534 49.87 -48.34 107.73
N LYS A 535 50.55 -48.19 106.58
CA LYS A 535 51.93 -48.69 106.40
C LYS A 535 52.87 -48.07 107.44
N ARG A 536 52.84 -46.74 107.63
CA ARG A 536 53.67 -46.06 108.65
C ARG A 536 53.31 -46.51 110.08
N ASN A 537 52.02 -46.62 110.40
CA ASN A 537 51.56 -47.02 111.73
C ASN A 537 51.94 -48.48 112.07
N ILE A 538 51.90 -49.40 111.11
CA ILE A 538 52.41 -50.77 111.29
C ILE A 538 53.91 -50.77 111.57
N TYR A 539 54.70 -49.95 110.85
CA TYR A 539 56.13 -49.79 111.13
C TYR A 539 56.37 -49.24 112.53
N LYS A 540 55.61 -48.22 112.95
CA LYS A 540 55.70 -47.63 114.29
C LYS A 540 55.41 -48.67 115.38
N ILE A 541 54.36 -49.48 115.25
CA ILE A 541 54.04 -50.54 116.22
C ILE A 541 55.10 -51.64 116.24
N LYS A 542 55.71 -51.98 115.10
CA LYS A 542 56.84 -52.92 115.08
C LYS A 542 58.01 -52.40 115.92
N ILE A 543 58.30 -51.11 115.83
CA ILE A 543 59.34 -50.45 116.64
C ILE A 543 58.94 -50.45 118.13
N GLU A 544 57.72 -50.03 118.46
CA GLU A 544 57.22 -50.02 119.85
C GLU A 544 57.24 -51.44 120.48
N LYS A 545 56.93 -52.50 119.70
CA LYS A 545 57.04 -53.90 120.17
C LYS A 545 58.47 -54.29 120.51
N ILE A 546 59.45 -53.85 119.73
CA ILE A 546 60.87 -54.12 119.98
C ILE A 546 61.31 -53.43 121.27
N GLU A 547 60.92 -52.17 121.46
CA GLU A 547 61.25 -51.40 122.68
C GLU A 547 60.68 -52.06 123.94
N VAL A 548 59.42 -52.50 123.91
CA VAL A 548 58.78 -53.16 125.06
C VAL A 548 59.38 -54.55 125.31
N PHE A 549 59.74 -55.29 124.27
CA PHE A 549 60.43 -56.57 124.38
C PHE A 549 61.82 -56.42 125.02
N LEU A 550 62.58 -55.39 124.63
CA LEU A 550 63.84 -55.04 125.28
C LEU A 550 63.65 -54.67 126.74
N GLY A 551 62.58 -53.93 127.07
CA GLY A 551 62.20 -53.65 128.47
C GLY A 551 61.87 -54.92 129.26
N TYR A 552 61.17 -55.89 128.65
CA TYR A 552 60.86 -57.19 129.24
C TYR A 552 62.13 -57.99 129.56
N ILE A 553 63.08 -58.03 128.62
CA ILE A 553 64.39 -58.67 128.83
C ILE A 553 65.16 -57.99 129.96
N ALA A 554 65.19 -56.65 129.99
CA ALA A 554 65.91 -55.89 131.02
C ALA A 554 65.37 -56.19 132.43
N VAL A 555 64.04 -56.23 132.60
CA VAL A 555 63.41 -56.59 133.87
C VAL A 555 63.66 -58.06 134.25
N GLY A 556 63.60 -58.98 133.28
CA GLY A 556 63.92 -60.40 133.50
C GLY A 556 65.37 -60.64 133.92
N LEU A 557 66.32 -59.94 133.27
CA LEU A 557 67.74 -59.95 133.65
C LEU A 557 67.93 -59.36 135.05
N TYR A 558 67.26 -58.24 135.37
CA TYR A 558 67.33 -57.62 136.68
C TYR A 558 66.88 -58.57 137.81
N ILE A 559 65.79 -59.32 137.62
CA ILE A 559 65.32 -60.34 138.56
C ILE A 559 66.34 -61.48 138.71
N SER A 560 66.96 -61.90 137.60
CA SER A 560 67.91 -63.03 137.60
C SER A 560 69.25 -62.70 138.27
N ILE A 561 69.67 -61.44 138.21
CA ILE A 561 70.96 -60.98 138.77
C ILE A 561 70.86 -60.65 140.27
N TYR A 562 69.68 -60.28 140.77
CA TYR A 562 69.48 -59.86 142.17
C TYR A 562 68.42 -60.70 142.94
N PRO A 563 68.69 -61.99 143.23
CA PRO A 563 67.72 -62.87 143.88
C PRO A 563 67.49 -62.61 145.38
N ASP A 564 68.43 -61.96 146.10
CA ASP A 564 68.44 -61.88 147.57
C ASP A 564 67.68 -60.68 148.19
N LYS A 565 66.70 -60.11 147.49
CA LYS A 565 65.89 -58.99 148.03
C LYS A 565 64.51 -59.44 148.47
N SER A 566 64.03 -58.79 149.53
CA SER A 566 62.74 -59.01 150.20
C SER A 566 61.58 -59.31 149.25
N ILE A 567 60.62 -60.11 149.72
CA ILE A 567 59.42 -60.54 148.99
C ILE A 567 58.74 -59.38 148.21
N GLY A 568 58.81 -58.13 148.71
CA GLY A 568 58.29 -56.95 148.02
C GLY A 568 58.97 -56.58 146.69
N GLY A 569 60.27 -56.84 146.52
CA GLY A 569 61.01 -56.57 145.28
C GLY A 569 60.62 -57.53 144.15
N ILE A 570 60.42 -58.80 144.48
CA ILE A 570 59.95 -59.83 143.55
C ILE A 570 58.52 -59.52 143.11
N ILE A 571 57.64 -59.13 144.05
CA ILE A 571 56.26 -58.74 143.73
C ILE A 571 56.21 -57.51 142.80
N SER A 572 57.05 -56.49 143.06
CA SER A 572 57.17 -55.31 142.20
C SER A 572 57.64 -55.66 140.77
N ALA A 573 58.69 -56.47 140.66
CA ALA A 573 59.21 -56.88 139.36
C ALA A 573 58.21 -57.78 138.59
N PHE A 574 57.46 -58.62 139.31
CA PHE A 574 56.38 -59.42 138.73
C PHE A 574 55.20 -58.55 138.26
N LEU A 575 54.85 -57.50 139.00
CA LEU A 575 53.87 -56.49 138.59
C LEU A 575 54.32 -55.73 137.34
N ILE A 576 55.60 -55.35 137.24
CA ILE A 576 56.17 -54.70 136.06
C ILE A 576 56.14 -55.67 134.86
N LEU A 577 56.50 -56.94 135.04
CA LEU A 577 56.38 -57.97 134.00
C LEU A 577 54.94 -58.18 133.55
N LEU A 578 53.97 -58.16 134.46
CA LEU A 578 52.54 -58.22 134.14
C LEU A 578 52.08 -56.98 133.36
N LEU A 579 52.53 -55.79 133.72
CA LEU A 579 52.23 -54.55 133.00
C LEU A 579 52.84 -54.55 131.61
N LEU A 580 54.11 -54.96 131.46
CA LEU A 580 54.78 -55.10 130.17
C LEU A 580 54.12 -56.18 129.30
N SER A 581 53.72 -57.31 129.90
CA SER A 581 52.94 -58.36 129.24
C SER A 581 51.59 -57.83 128.73
N ARG A 582 50.86 -57.09 129.58
CA ARG A 582 49.57 -56.48 129.20
C ARG A 582 49.75 -55.41 128.12
N PHE A 583 50.85 -54.67 128.15
CA PHE A 583 51.19 -53.68 127.13
C PHE A 583 51.60 -54.34 125.80
N MET A 584 52.39 -55.42 125.84
CA MET A 584 52.69 -56.26 124.67
C MET A 584 51.43 -56.85 124.06
N TRP A 585 50.49 -57.31 124.88
CA TRP A 585 49.19 -57.80 124.41
C TRP A 585 48.37 -56.70 123.75
N SER A 586 48.37 -55.49 124.31
CA SER A 586 47.72 -54.31 123.71
C SER A 586 48.34 -53.95 122.35
N LEU A 587 49.67 -53.90 122.24
CA LEU A 587 50.39 -53.67 120.98
C LEU A 587 50.19 -54.82 119.98
N PHE A 588 50.04 -56.05 120.46
CA PHE A 588 49.71 -57.20 119.63
C PHE A 588 48.31 -57.07 119.04
N LYS A 589 47.31 -56.76 119.87
CA LYS A 589 45.91 -56.55 119.43
C LYS A 589 45.80 -55.36 118.47
N ARG A 590 46.47 -54.25 118.76
CA ARG A 590 46.50 -53.05 117.90
C ARG A 590 47.23 -53.33 116.59
N GLY A 591 48.37 -54.00 116.64
CA GLY A 591 49.12 -54.43 115.47
C GLY A 591 48.33 -55.38 114.57
N PHE A 592 47.62 -56.36 115.16
CA PHE A 592 46.78 -57.31 114.41
C PHE A 592 45.62 -56.60 113.69
N SER A 593 44.93 -55.68 114.37
CA SER A 593 43.88 -54.84 113.78
C SER A 593 44.39 -54.01 112.60
N LEU A 594 45.54 -53.35 112.77
CA LEU A 594 46.15 -52.53 111.72
C LEU A 594 46.66 -53.35 110.53
N THR A 595 47.23 -54.54 110.77
CA THR A 595 47.61 -55.45 109.68
C THR A 595 46.39 -55.98 108.92
N SER A 596 45.29 -56.30 109.62
CA SER A 596 44.05 -56.73 108.98
C SER A 596 43.47 -55.64 108.07
N GLU A 597 43.39 -54.40 108.55
CA GLU A 597 42.93 -53.25 107.75
C GLU A 597 43.90 -52.92 106.59
N PHE A 598 45.22 -53.04 106.79
CA PHE A 598 46.20 -52.87 105.72
C PHE A 598 46.08 -53.94 104.63
N TYR A 599 45.85 -55.21 105.00
CA TYR A 599 45.61 -56.27 104.02
C TYR A 599 44.30 -56.06 103.27
N LYS A 600 43.24 -55.57 103.94
CA LYS A 600 41.98 -55.20 103.31
C LYS A 600 42.18 -54.08 102.28
N LEU A 601 42.85 -52.99 102.66
CA LEU A 601 43.18 -51.87 101.76
C LEU A 601 44.15 -52.28 100.64
N ARG A 602 45.09 -53.20 100.88
CA ARG A 602 45.98 -53.73 99.85
C ARG A 602 45.21 -54.51 98.79
N LYS A 603 44.28 -55.36 99.23
CA LYS A 603 43.42 -56.14 98.35
C LYS A 603 42.50 -55.23 97.54
N GLU A 604 41.91 -54.23 98.18
CA GLU A 604 41.04 -53.23 97.54
C GLU A 604 41.81 -52.39 96.51
N LYS A 605 43.01 -51.90 96.85
CA LYS A 605 43.91 -51.22 95.92
C LYS A 605 44.25 -52.07 94.70
N PHE A 606 44.60 -53.35 94.90
CA PHE A 606 44.94 -54.25 93.81
C PHE A 606 43.75 -54.49 92.87
N GLN A 607 42.55 -54.71 93.43
CA GLN A 607 41.33 -54.88 92.64
C GLN A 607 40.95 -53.64 91.83
N ILE A 608 41.20 -52.44 92.36
CA ILE A 608 40.96 -51.18 91.62
C ILE A 608 41.98 -51.03 90.48
N CYS A 609 43.26 -51.31 90.72
CA CYS A 609 44.29 -51.29 89.67
C CYS A 609 44.00 -52.27 88.52
N GLU A 610 43.61 -53.51 88.85
CA GLU A 610 43.24 -54.53 87.85
C GLU A 610 42.05 -54.09 87.00
N LYS A 611 41.02 -53.51 87.63
CA LYS A 611 39.86 -52.93 86.92
C LYS A 611 40.26 -51.75 86.01
N ILE A 612 41.18 -50.88 86.45
CA ILE A 612 41.65 -49.76 85.62
C ILE A 612 42.36 -50.29 84.35
N GLU A 613 43.24 -51.29 84.48
CA GLU A 613 43.94 -51.88 83.33
C GLU A 613 42.97 -52.56 82.35
N GLU A 614 42.01 -53.34 82.85
CA GLU A 614 40.98 -53.99 82.03
C GLU A 614 40.13 -52.96 81.25
N ARG A 615 39.77 -51.85 81.90
CA ARG A 615 38.99 -50.77 81.29
C ARG A 615 39.80 -49.95 80.30
N LYS A 616 41.09 -49.71 80.56
CA LYS A 616 42.02 -49.06 79.60
C LYS A 616 42.18 -49.89 78.32
N LEU A 617 42.38 -51.21 78.44
CA LEU A 617 42.44 -52.11 77.29
C LEU A 617 41.12 -52.14 76.50
N SER A 618 39.98 -52.12 77.20
CA SER A 618 38.66 -52.05 76.56
C SER A 618 38.44 -50.73 75.82
N ARG A 619 38.94 -49.62 76.36
CA ARG A 619 38.91 -48.29 75.74
C ARG A 619 39.75 -48.25 74.46
N GLU A 620 40.97 -48.80 74.47
CA GLU A 620 41.82 -48.87 73.26
C GLU A 620 41.14 -49.61 72.11
N LYS A 621 40.49 -50.75 72.40
CA LYS A 621 39.70 -51.49 71.39
C LYS A 621 38.53 -50.68 70.83
N LEU A 622 37.92 -49.78 71.61
CA LEU A 622 36.88 -48.88 71.10
C LEU A 622 37.49 -47.76 70.23
N LEU A 623 38.63 -47.21 70.61
CA LEU A 623 39.34 -46.20 69.81
C LEU A 623 39.75 -46.74 68.44
N GLU A 624 40.24 -47.98 68.36
CA GLU A 624 40.51 -48.65 67.08
C GLU A 624 39.26 -48.78 66.20
N LYS A 625 38.12 -49.16 66.79
CA LYS A 625 36.83 -49.22 66.08
C LYS A 625 36.37 -47.85 65.61
N ILE A 626 36.54 -46.81 66.41
CA ILE A 626 36.26 -45.41 66.03
C ILE A 626 37.09 -45.02 64.80
N HIS A 627 38.40 -45.29 64.81
CA HIS A 627 39.27 -45.00 63.68
C HIS A 627 38.89 -45.77 62.41
N LYS A 628 38.43 -47.02 62.54
CA LYS A 628 37.95 -47.81 61.40
C LYS A 628 36.67 -47.20 60.81
N ILE A 629 35.67 -46.90 61.64
CA ILE A 629 34.39 -46.34 61.17
C ILE A 629 34.59 -44.95 60.56
N ASN A 630 35.49 -44.12 61.11
CA ASN A 630 35.83 -42.83 60.51
C ASN A 630 36.40 -42.98 59.10
N ARG A 631 37.30 -43.95 58.87
CA ARG A 631 37.84 -44.26 57.52
C ARG A 631 36.73 -44.73 56.57
N ASP A 632 35.81 -45.57 57.04
CA ASP A 632 34.68 -46.03 56.23
C ASP A 632 33.77 -44.85 55.83
N ILE A 633 33.50 -43.92 56.75
CA ILE A 633 32.72 -42.70 56.47
C ILE A 633 33.42 -41.81 55.43
N GLU A 634 34.75 -41.63 55.54
CA GLU A 634 35.53 -40.83 54.60
C GLU A 634 35.52 -41.45 53.19
N ASN A 635 35.65 -42.77 53.09
CA ASN A 635 35.53 -43.50 51.82
C ASN A 635 34.13 -43.32 51.19
N LEU A 636 33.07 -43.39 51.99
CA LEU A 636 31.70 -43.13 51.53
C LEU A 636 31.52 -41.67 51.06
N GLU A 637 32.13 -40.70 51.75
CA GLU A 637 32.11 -39.29 51.34
C GLU A 637 32.76 -39.07 49.97
N ASN A 638 33.92 -39.69 49.73
CA ASN A 638 34.60 -39.64 48.44
C ASN A 638 33.76 -40.30 47.32
N ASN A 639 33.13 -41.44 47.60
CA ASN A 639 32.25 -42.11 46.63
C ASN A 639 31.02 -41.28 46.28
N ILE A 640 30.38 -40.65 47.29
CA ILE A 640 29.25 -39.73 47.08
C ILE A 640 29.69 -38.55 46.20
N LYS A 641 30.84 -37.94 46.50
CA LYS A 641 31.37 -36.81 45.72
C LYS A 641 31.58 -37.17 44.25
N ASN A 642 32.22 -38.32 43.97
CA ASN A 642 32.44 -38.80 42.60
C ASN A 642 31.11 -39.06 41.85
N LYS A 643 30.10 -39.60 42.55
CA LYS A 643 28.78 -39.84 41.94
C LYS A 643 28.01 -38.54 41.69
N ILE A 644 28.14 -37.53 42.55
CA ILE A 644 27.57 -36.19 42.34
C ILE A 644 28.20 -35.51 41.11
N GLU A 645 29.50 -35.65 40.90
CA GLU A 645 30.17 -35.11 39.72
C GLU A 645 29.66 -35.78 38.43
N ASN A 646 29.53 -37.10 38.42
CA ASN A 646 28.95 -37.85 37.30
C ASN A 646 27.49 -37.42 37.03
N ARG A 647 26.70 -37.15 38.08
CA ARG A 647 25.34 -36.62 37.96
C ARG A 647 25.35 -35.26 37.24
N LEU A 648 26.22 -34.34 37.62
CA LEU A 648 26.32 -33.01 36.99
C LEU A 648 26.70 -33.10 35.51
N ILE A 649 27.63 -34.00 35.14
CA ILE A 649 28.00 -34.24 33.74
C ILE A 649 26.79 -34.72 32.93
N LEU A 650 25.99 -35.63 33.49
CA LEU A 650 24.77 -36.14 32.85
C LEU A 650 23.70 -35.06 32.72
N GLU A 651 23.46 -34.26 33.76
CA GLU A 651 22.51 -33.14 33.72
C GLU A 651 22.90 -32.12 32.63
N ASN A 652 24.19 -31.74 32.55
CA ASN A 652 24.69 -30.86 31.49
C ASN A 652 24.51 -31.47 30.09
N THR A 653 24.71 -32.78 29.94
CA THR A 653 24.50 -33.47 28.66
C THR A 653 23.03 -33.50 28.28
N LEU A 654 22.13 -33.77 29.23
CA LEU A 654 20.68 -33.72 29.02
C LEU A 654 20.23 -32.30 28.64
N GLN A 655 20.80 -31.27 29.27
CA GLN A 655 20.50 -29.88 28.92
C GLN A 655 20.89 -29.56 27.47
N LYS A 656 22.04 -30.05 26.98
CA LYS A 656 22.47 -29.90 25.58
C LYS A 656 21.56 -30.66 24.61
N ILE A 657 21.10 -31.85 24.98
CA ILE A 657 20.14 -32.61 24.16
C ILE A 657 18.80 -31.88 24.09
N ASN A 658 18.31 -31.37 25.22
CA ASN A 658 17.06 -30.61 25.29
C ASN A 658 17.14 -29.31 24.49
N SER A 659 18.24 -28.56 24.56
CA SER A 659 18.42 -27.36 23.72
C SER A 659 18.51 -27.70 22.23
N GLY A 660 19.13 -28.84 21.89
CA GLY A 660 19.10 -29.40 20.54
C GLY A 660 17.68 -29.71 20.07
N LEU A 661 16.87 -30.38 20.90
CA LEU A 661 15.47 -30.68 20.59
C LEU A 661 14.61 -29.42 20.46
N THR A 662 14.77 -28.41 21.32
CA THR A 662 14.00 -27.16 21.23
C THR A 662 14.36 -26.31 20.01
N SER A 663 15.54 -26.51 19.43
CA SER A 663 15.92 -25.84 18.17
C SER A 663 15.10 -26.33 16.96
N PHE A 664 14.45 -27.51 17.08
CA PHE A 664 13.58 -28.03 16.06
C PHE A 664 12.11 -27.78 16.37
N ASN A 665 11.38 -27.17 15.44
CA ASN A 665 9.93 -27.10 15.50
C ASN A 665 9.32 -28.38 14.90
N LYS A 666 9.35 -29.48 15.68
CA LYS A 666 8.89 -30.81 15.25
C LYS A 666 7.46 -30.80 14.65
N PRO A 667 6.46 -30.12 15.24
CA PRO A 667 5.12 -30.01 14.64
C PRO A 667 5.14 -29.35 13.26
N ASN A 668 5.92 -28.26 13.09
CA ASN A 668 6.02 -27.59 11.80
C ASN A 668 6.69 -28.48 10.75
N LEU A 669 7.77 -29.19 11.12
CA LEU A 669 8.45 -30.12 10.21
C LEU A 669 7.54 -31.27 9.76
N PHE A 670 6.67 -31.80 10.63
CA PHE A 670 5.68 -32.80 10.24
C PHE A 670 4.62 -32.24 9.30
N ASN A 671 4.09 -31.04 9.58
CA ASN A 671 3.11 -30.40 8.71
C ASN A 671 3.69 -30.10 7.32
N GLU A 672 4.94 -29.62 7.27
CA GLU A 672 5.67 -29.39 6.03
C GLU A 672 5.94 -30.69 5.28
N LYS A 673 6.36 -31.76 5.98
CA LYS A 673 6.53 -33.09 5.37
C LYS A 673 5.25 -33.57 4.70
N VAL A 674 4.12 -33.56 5.42
CA VAL A 674 2.81 -34.00 4.87
C VAL A 674 2.41 -33.14 3.68
N LYS A 675 2.64 -31.82 3.75
CA LYS A 675 2.37 -30.89 2.67
C LYS A 675 3.18 -31.24 1.41
N TYR A 676 4.50 -31.40 1.53
CA TYR A 676 5.37 -31.72 0.39
C TYR A 676 5.15 -33.14 -0.15
N GLU A 677 4.93 -34.14 0.71
CA GLU A 677 4.60 -35.51 0.28
C GLU A 677 3.29 -35.56 -0.49
N LYS A 678 2.27 -34.82 -0.05
CA LYS A 678 1.00 -34.68 -0.78
C LYS A 678 1.22 -34.06 -2.17
N PHE A 679 2.02 -33.00 -2.26
CA PHE A 679 2.32 -32.35 -3.54
C PHE A 679 3.09 -33.25 -4.51
N LEU A 680 4.11 -33.97 -4.04
CA LEU A 680 4.88 -34.89 -4.89
C LEU A 680 4.03 -36.09 -5.32
N ASN A 681 3.22 -36.68 -4.43
CA ASN A 681 2.34 -37.79 -4.78
C ASN A 681 1.27 -37.38 -5.81
N ASP A 682 0.71 -36.17 -5.69
CA ASP A 682 -0.23 -35.65 -6.67
C ASP A 682 0.41 -35.46 -8.06
N ILE A 683 1.75 -35.32 -8.15
CA ILE A 683 2.51 -35.17 -9.40
C ILE A 683 2.99 -36.52 -9.96
N VAL A 684 3.47 -37.45 -9.12
CA VAL A 684 4.00 -38.76 -9.57
C VAL A 684 2.89 -39.60 -10.20
N ASN A 685 1.68 -39.57 -9.65
CA ASN A 685 0.51 -40.27 -10.21
C ASN A 685 0.13 -39.81 -11.64
N LEU A 686 0.68 -38.68 -12.11
CA LEU A 686 0.45 -38.20 -13.48
C LEU A 686 1.46 -38.75 -14.50
N LYS A 687 2.65 -39.17 -14.07
CA LYS A 687 3.64 -39.83 -14.95
C LYS A 687 3.26 -41.27 -15.24
N GLU A 688 2.59 -41.94 -14.30
CA GLU A 688 2.15 -43.33 -14.47
C GLU A 688 0.84 -43.44 -15.26
N GLY A 689 -0.05 -42.44 -15.19
CA GLY A 689 -1.31 -42.41 -15.94
C GLY A 689 -1.21 -42.03 -17.43
N SER A 690 -0.03 -41.61 -17.93
CA SER A 690 0.15 -41.21 -19.33
C SER A 690 0.80 -42.29 -20.21
N LEU A 691 1.10 -43.47 -19.67
CA LEU A 691 1.75 -44.57 -20.41
C LEU A 691 0.79 -45.66 -20.91
N ASP A 692 -0.48 -45.65 -20.49
CA ASP A 692 -1.48 -46.66 -20.89
C ASP A 692 -2.53 -46.14 -21.90
N GLY A 693 -2.28 -44.99 -22.53
CA GLY A 693 -3.25 -44.30 -23.41
C GLY A 693 -3.01 -44.38 -24.92
N GLU A 694 -2.00 -45.14 -25.38
CA GLU A 694 -1.75 -45.41 -26.82
C GLU A 694 -1.88 -46.90 -27.13
N SER A 695 -3.09 -47.43 -26.98
CA SER A 695 -3.53 -48.63 -27.70
C SER A 695 -5.07 -48.69 -27.68
N GLY A 696 -5.67 -48.12 -28.72
CA GLY A 696 -7.12 -48.10 -28.95
C GLY A 696 -7.45 -47.36 -30.23
#